data_AF-A0A9W9WSM5-F1
#
_entry.id   AF-A0A9W9WSM5-F1
#
_cell.length_a   1.000
_cell.length_b   1.000
_cell.length_c   1.000
_cell.angle_alpha   90.00
_cell.angle_beta   90.00
_cell.angle_gamma   90.00
#
_symmetry.space_group_name_H-M   'P 1'
#
loop_
_entity.id
_entity.type
_entity.pdbx_description
1 polymer ?
#
loop_
_entity_poly.entity_id
_entity_poly.type
_entity_poly.pdbx_seq_one_letter_code
_entity_poly.pdbx_strand_id
1 'polypeptide(L)'
;MSQVSLRVMEVCLIVGILLAVAMVFLGPRTTIAPWNPTSILSVAAIMAKSNEICRSLRGTGACPLDALHDSLKERRYYSQHTPKGFLIKTEGGDMRKLDTQEKHTLSWTPFPGLIARGVIFGAVALLIAALEIALRVSQKNDGLTNVSSGGHQHPLFTIISSLVMLSIGLLFTRMDFNTRSLAPYAQLKRPTGALFEESMAVDYLDSLATTSIIRSIRKRHFAVLATTSATLITSFLFIVTGGLYSTVEVPHQISTNFTQESTFYQGSSANADQSSSMVVAKHILLKNLTFPPLDLSMDMPLSSNETENLFVDIWTLALRAAPACYFQTGSELQWNFTKVKHGKESTYELRVLAPNMPCSLADQNIGSTSLTPSLAVLDSQGLFGQSSRLPCGNSYNTKPATLYIWGNVQNDSVENISAMTCIEAAETVDTLTRFYLPAFNITDDHPPVPDESSTGPAPDVDIPWISWNIFNITDVTAERSNLDGFFTALITGKYATSAENLLDPDSSDMVIKAINHQDRILKAQIFNNYSRSVADGKLDHAPLPGNITMSNRLRLLQDAASTRILEALLASILLLGIVGSILMNTDFILPKNPSSIAAVASLLADSNLLARYEKVMGDPNEQSLGQTFFSRCRFFLGFQGNASDQGDPWQLSEDQGCEKYCIYYSERGSETMLGNGSMWMRKEFRVKETKVEEWSV
;
A
#
# COMPACT_ATOMS: atom_id res chain seq x y z
N MET A 1 -6.05 9.03 -16.39
CA MET A 1 -5.18 7.98 -16.96
C MET A 1 -5.80 6.57 -16.92
N SER A 2 -6.66 6.23 -15.96
CA SER A 2 -7.27 4.89 -15.81
C SER A 2 -8.09 4.39 -17.02
N GLN A 3 -8.77 5.28 -17.75
CA GLN A 3 -9.55 4.89 -18.94
C GLN A 3 -8.67 4.40 -20.09
N VAL A 4 -7.49 4.98 -20.31
CA VAL A 4 -6.60 4.60 -21.43
C VAL A 4 -6.02 3.21 -21.22
N SER A 5 -5.53 2.91 -20.00
CA SER A 5 -5.01 1.59 -19.66
C SER A 5 -6.06 0.48 -19.79
N LEU A 6 -7.31 0.78 -19.41
CA LEU A 6 -8.43 -0.15 -19.56
C LEU A 6 -8.72 -0.44 -21.05
N ARG A 7 -8.80 0.59 -21.88
CA ARG A 7 -9.01 0.43 -23.33
C ARG A 7 -7.90 -0.36 -24.01
N VAL A 8 -6.64 -0.13 -23.62
CA VAL A 8 -5.50 -0.92 -24.14
C VAL A 8 -5.63 -2.39 -23.74
N MET A 9 -6.01 -2.69 -22.49
CA MET A 9 -6.22 -4.06 -22.04
C MET A 9 -7.36 -4.76 -22.81
N GLU A 10 -8.48 -4.07 -23.03
CA GLU A 10 -9.59 -4.56 -23.86
C GLU A 10 -9.13 -4.90 -25.28
N VAL A 11 -8.39 -4.01 -25.94
CA VAL A 11 -7.88 -4.23 -27.29
C VAL A 11 -6.93 -5.43 -27.33
N CYS A 12 -6.00 -5.54 -26.38
CA CYS A 12 -5.08 -6.69 -26.30
C CYS A 12 -5.82 -8.03 -26.12
N LEU A 13 -6.87 -8.05 -25.29
CA LEU A 13 -7.71 -9.24 -25.10
C LEU A 13 -8.50 -9.58 -26.36
N ILE A 14 -9.09 -8.60 -27.03
CA ILE A 14 -9.81 -8.79 -28.31
C ILE A 14 -8.85 -9.35 -29.36
N VAL A 15 -7.65 -8.79 -29.50
CA VAL A 15 -6.63 -9.29 -30.42
C VAL A 15 -6.21 -10.71 -30.06
N GLY A 16 -6.04 -11.02 -28.77
CA GLY A 16 -5.75 -12.37 -28.29
C GLY A 16 -6.84 -13.38 -28.68
N ILE A 17 -8.12 -13.00 -28.51
CA ILE A 17 -9.27 -13.81 -28.93
C ILE A 17 -9.28 -13.99 -30.45
N LEU A 18 -9.06 -12.92 -31.21
CA LEU A 18 -9.01 -12.98 -32.67
C LEU A 18 -7.88 -13.89 -33.17
N LEU A 19 -6.71 -13.84 -32.55
CA LEU A 19 -5.59 -14.73 -32.88
C LEU A 19 -5.90 -16.19 -32.53
N ALA A 20 -6.53 -16.45 -31.38
CA ALA A 20 -6.95 -17.80 -31.00
C ALA A 20 -8.02 -18.35 -31.96
N VAL A 21 -9.00 -17.52 -32.32
CA VAL A 21 -10.04 -17.85 -33.30
C VAL A 21 -9.41 -18.09 -34.68
N ALA A 22 -8.47 -17.24 -35.11
CA ALA A 22 -7.73 -17.41 -36.34
C ALA A 22 -6.94 -18.73 -36.35
N MET A 23 -6.29 -19.10 -35.24
CA MET A 23 -5.60 -20.39 -35.10
C MET A 23 -6.56 -21.58 -35.27
N VAL A 24 -7.80 -21.49 -34.74
CA VAL A 24 -8.82 -22.53 -34.92
C VAL A 24 -9.30 -22.62 -36.37
N PHE A 25 -9.46 -21.48 -37.05
CA PHE A 25 -9.94 -21.45 -38.45
C PHE A 25 -8.85 -21.78 -39.49
N LEU A 26 -7.61 -21.34 -39.26
CA LEU A 26 -6.42 -21.64 -40.09
C LEU A 26 -5.88 -23.05 -39.82
N GLY A 27 -6.24 -23.67 -38.69
CA GLY A 27 -5.90 -25.03 -38.37
C GLY A 27 -6.43 -26.02 -39.42
N PRO A 28 -5.62 -26.98 -39.88
CA PRO A 28 -6.05 -27.97 -40.86
C PRO A 28 -7.22 -28.80 -40.30
N ARG A 29 -8.36 -28.79 -41.02
CA ARG A 29 -9.58 -29.53 -40.63
C ARG A 29 -9.49 -31.04 -40.84
N THR A 30 -8.46 -31.51 -41.53
CA THR A 30 -8.21 -32.93 -41.82
C THR A 30 -7.11 -33.45 -40.91
N THR A 31 -7.26 -34.67 -40.38
CA THR A 31 -6.24 -35.36 -39.59
C THR A 31 -4.99 -35.62 -40.45
N ILE A 32 -3.97 -34.78 -40.31
CA ILE A 32 -2.72 -34.86 -41.11
C ILE A 32 -1.85 -36.05 -40.68
N ALA A 33 -1.81 -36.37 -39.38
CA ALA A 33 -1.03 -37.49 -38.85
C ALA A 33 -1.87 -38.27 -37.82
N PRO A 34 -1.87 -39.62 -37.85
CA PRO A 34 -2.59 -40.43 -36.87
C PRO A 34 -1.90 -40.48 -35.49
N TRP A 35 -0.65 -40.04 -35.40
CA TRP A 35 0.18 -40.12 -34.19
C TRP A 35 0.76 -38.75 -33.81
N ASN A 36 0.87 -38.46 -32.51
CA ASN A 36 1.43 -37.20 -32.02
C ASN A 36 2.97 -37.16 -32.18
N PRO A 37 3.55 -36.32 -33.06
CA PRO A 37 4.99 -36.33 -33.35
C PRO A 37 5.89 -35.89 -32.18
N THR A 38 5.32 -35.39 -31.08
CA THR A 38 6.07 -35.00 -29.87
C THR A 38 6.63 -36.20 -29.08
N SER A 39 6.04 -37.38 -29.22
CA SER A 39 6.49 -38.59 -28.53
C SER A 39 7.47 -39.42 -29.38
N ILE A 40 8.48 -40.00 -28.74
CA ILE A 40 9.47 -40.85 -29.41
C ILE A 40 8.79 -42.07 -30.04
N LEU A 41 7.79 -42.63 -29.35
CA LEU A 41 6.96 -43.74 -29.83
C LEU A 41 6.31 -43.43 -31.19
N SER A 42 5.66 -42.28 -31.30
CA SER A 42 4.96 -41.88 -32.52
C SER A 42 5.92 -41.67 -33.68
N VAL A 43 7.08 -41.04 -33.44
CA VAL A 43 8.11 -40.90 -34.48
C VAL A 43 8.65 -42.27 -34.92
N ALA A 44 8.86 -43.20 -33.98
CA ALA A 44 9.28 -44.57 -34.29
C ALA A 44 8.25 -45.33 -35.14
N ALA A 45 6.96 -45.19 -34.83
CA ALA A 45 5.88 -45.79 -35.60
C ALA A 45 5.85 -45.28 -37.06
N ILE A 46 6.02 -43.97 -37.27
CA ILE A 46 6.06 -43.35 -38.59
C ILE A 46 7.32 -43.81 -39.37
N MET A 47 8.46 -43.90 -38.68
CA MET A 47 9.73 -44.31 -39.28
C MET A 47 9.76 -45.79 -39.67
N ALA A 48 9.08 -46.67 -38.93
CA ALA A 48 9.04 -48.10 -39.21
C ALA A 48 8.36 -48.44 -40.55
N LYS A 49 7.48 -47.56 -41.06
CA LYS A 49 6.84 -47.72 -42.38
C LYS A 49 7.53 -46.90 -43.48
N SER A 50 8.38 -45.93 -43.12
CA SER A 50 8.99 -44.95 -44.03
C SER A 50 10.45 -45.31 -44.39
N ASN A 51 10.63 -46.36 -45.19
CA ASN A 51 11.96 -46.93 -45.51
C ASN A 51 12.92 -45.95 -46.22
N GLU A 52 12.40 -45.05 -47.04
CA GLU A 52 13.21 -44.12 -47.84
C GLU A 52 13.89 -43.05 -46.97
N ILE A 53 13.15 -42.47 -46.02
CA ILE A 53 13.68 -41.54 -45.02
C ILE A 53 14.61 -42.25 -44.05
N CYS A 54 14.25 -43.47 -43.62
CA CYS A 54 15.09 -44.25 -42.74
C CYS A 54 16.48 -44.51 -43.36
N ARG A 55 16.55 -44.87 -44.65
CA ARG A 55 17.83 -45.01 -45.37
C ARG A 55 18.61 -43.71 -45.44
N SER A 56 17.92 -42.58 -45.64
CA SER A 56 18.54 -41.25 -45.73
C SER A 56 19.13 -40.76 -44.41
N LEU A 57 18.64 -41.26 -43.26
CA LEU A 57 19.04 -40.81 -41.93
C LEU A 57 20.02 -41.76 -41.22
N ARG A 58 20.37 -42.91 -41.82
CA ARG A 58 21.35 -43.85 -41.26
C ARG A 58 22.73 -43.18 -41.12
N GLY A 59 23.39 -43.42 -39.98
CA GLY A 59 24.69 -42.87 -39.65
C GLY A 59 24.66 -41.41 -39.19
N THR A 60 23.51 -40.74 -39.17
CA THR A 60 23.38 -39.31 -38.82
C THR A 60 23.01 -39.06 -37.35
N GLY A 61 22.95 -40.10 -36.51
CA GLY A 61 22.52 -40.03 -35.12
C GLY A 61 23.31 -39.03 -34.27
N ALA A 62 24.64 -39.02 -34.40
CA ALA A 62 25.55 -38.12 -33.68
C ALA A 62 25.77 -36.75 -34.37
N CYS A 63 25.21 -36.56 -35.56
CA CYS A 63 25.43 -35.37 -36.40
C CYS A 63 24.69 -34.13 -35.83
N PRO A 64 25.31 -32.93 -35.85
CA PRO A 64 24.64 -31.69 -35.44
C PRO A 64 23.47 -31.33 -36.37
N LEU A 65 22.57 -30.47 -35.88
CA LEU A 65 21.33 -30.12 -36.58
C LEU A 65 21.58 -29.42 -37.93
N ASP A 66 22.64 -28.60 -38.04
CA ASP A 66 22.96 -27.85 -39.25
C ASP A 66 23.41 -28.79 -40.38
N ALA A 67 24.32 -29.73 -40.07
CA ALA A 67 24.75 -30.75 -41.03
C ALA A 67 23.60 -31.69 -41.43
N LEU A 68 22.68 -31.98 -40.50
CA LEU A 68 21.46 -32.71 -40.81
C LEU A 68 20.54 -31.90 -41.73
N HIS A 69 20.41 -30.59 -41.52
CA HIS A 69 19.61 -29.71 -42.38
C HIS A 69 20.17 -29.65 -43.80
N ASP A 70 21.48 -29.46 -43.95
CA ASP A 70 22.14 -29.41 -45.26
C ASP A 70 21.97 -30.71 -46.04
N SER A 71 21.98 -31.86 -45.35
CA SER A 71 21.72 -33.17 -45.96
C SER A 71 20.28 -33.36 -46.44
N LEU A 72 19.30 -32.63 -45.89
CA LEU A 72 17.87 -32.84 -46.13
C LEU A 72 17.22 -31.72 -46.96
N LYS A 73 17.91 -30.58 -47.13
CA LYS A 73 17.38 -29.35 -47.74
C LYS A 73 16.95 -29.50 -49.21
N GLU A 74 17.56 -30.42 -49.96
CA GLU A 74 17.28 -30.62 -51.39
C GLU A 74 16.06 -31.53 -51.67
N ARG A 75 15.35 -31.99 -50.63
CA ARG A 75 14.19 -32.90 -50.75
C ARG A 75 12.89 -32.26 -50.31
N ARG A 76 11.79 -32.69 -50.93
CA ARG A 76 10.42 -32.41 -50.49
C ARG A 76 9.85 -33.62 -49.77
N TYR A 77 9.12 -33.36 -48.70
CA TYR A 77 8.53 -34.38 -47.83
C TYR A 77 7.01 -34.24 -47.84
N TYR A 78 6.30 -35.32 -48.13
CA TYR A 78 4.84 -35.35 -48.15
C TYR A 78 4.31 -36.43 -47.23
N SER A 79 3.25 -36.13 -46.47
CA SER A 79 2.49 -37.12 -45.71
C SER A 79 1.60 -37.92 -46.66
N GLN A 80 1.73 -39.24 -46.67
CA GLN A 80 0.88 -40.13 -47.48
C GLN A 80 0.23 -41.21 -46.61
N HIS A 81 -1.09 -41.36 -46.74
CA HIS A 81 -1.82 -42.44 -46.10
C HIS A 81 -1.93 -43.63 -47.06
N THR A 82 -1.36 -44.79 -46.69
CA THR A 82 -1.46 -46.03 -47.46
C THR A 82 -2.32 -47.05 -46.71
N PRO A 83 -2.88 -48.07 -47.38
CA PRO A 83 -3.61 -49.16 -46.69
C PRO A 83 -2.74 -49.94 -45.70
N LYS A 84 -1.40 -49.78 -45.72
CA LYS A 84 -0.44 -50.37 -44.78
C LYS A 84 -0.06 -49.42 -43.62
N GLY A 85 -0.63 -48.21 -43.57
CA GLY A 85 -0.40 -47.19 -42.55
C GLY A 85 0.07 -45.85 -43.11
N PHE A 86 0.38 -44.93 -42.19
CA PHE A 86 0.91 -43.60 -42.47
C PHE A 86 2.42 -43.65 -42.78
N LEU A 87 2.84 -43.03 -43.88
CA LEU A 87 4.25 -42.92 -44.27
C LEU A 87 4.59 -41.52 -44.76
N ILE A 88 5.87 -41.15 -44.68
CA ILE A 88 6.37 -39.92 -45.26
C ILE A 88 7.09 -40.26 -46.56
N LYS A 89 6.56 -39.76 -47.68
CA LYS A 89 7.15 -39.92 -49.01
C LYS A 89 8.17 -38.81 -49.25
N THR A 90 9.33 -39.18 -49.77
CA THR A 90 10.34 -38.23 -50.23
C THR A 90 10.34 -38.10 -51.74
N GLU A 91 10.54 -36.88 -52.23
CA GLU A 91 10.69 -36.59 -53.65
C GLU A 91 11.83 -35.57 -53.81
N GLY A 92 12.84 -35.89 -54.62
CA GLY A 92 14.02 -35.05 -54.80
C GLY A 92 15.27 -35.81 -55.24
N GLY A 93 16.38 -35.07 -55.41
CA GLY A 93 17.65 -35.59 -55.93
C GLY A 93 18.40 -36.56 -54.99
N ASP A 94 19.41 -37.22 -55.57
CA ASP A 94 20.28 -38.15 -54.86
C ASP A 94 21.06 -37.47 -53.72
N MET A 95 21.26 -38.21 -52.64
CA MET A 95 21.86 -37.71 -51.41
C MET A 95 23.32 -37.31 -51.63
N ARG A 96 23.72 -36.09 -51.23
CA ARG A 96 25.13 -35.83 -50.92
C ARG A 96 25.50 -36.73 -49.74
N LYS A 97 26.28 -37.79 -50.00
CA LYS A 97 26.93 -38.53 -48.92
C LYS A 97 27.70 -37.50 -48.10
N LEU A 98 27.45 -37.46 -46.80
CA LEU A 98 28.26 -36.66 -45.87
C LEU A 98 29.69 -37.16 -46.08
N ASP A 99 30.51 -36.36 -46.75
CA ASP A 99 31.91 -36.69 -46.93
C ASP A 99 32.55 -36.72 -45.54
N THR A 100 33.66 -37.44 -45.41
CA THR A 100 34.32 -37.74 -44.13
C THR A 100 34.95 -36.47 -43.55
N GLN A 101 34.11 -35.52 -43.13
CA GLN A 101 34.50 -34.19 -42.70
C GLN A 101 34.52 -34.18 -41.17
N GLU A 102 35.74 -34.43 -40.68
CA GLU A 102 36.33 -34.04 -39.40
C GLU A 102 35.38 -33.75 -38.22
N LYS A 103 35.45 -34.66 -37.23
CA LYS A 103 35.71 -34.37 -35.80
C LYS A 103 34.94 -33.23 -35.08
N HIS A 104 33.80 -32.77 -35.55
CA HIS A 104 32.96 -31.86 -34.76
C HIS A 104 31.85 -32.61 -34.02
N THR A 105 32.23 -33.39 -33.01
CA THR A 105 31.32 -33.82 -31.94
C THR A 105 31.02 -32.63 -31.01
N LEU A 106 30.44 -31.56 -31.55
CA LEU A 106 29.96 -30.48 -30.71
C LEU A 106 28.67 -30.94 -30.05
N SER A 107 28.75 -31.32 -28.78
CA SER A 107 27.59 -31.67 -27.98
C SER A 107 26.65 -30.46 -27.95
N TRP A 108 25.41 -30.64 -28.39
CA TRP A 108 24.38 -29.61 -28.25
C TRP A 108 24.21 -29.27 -26.77
N THR A 109 24.55 -28.03 -26.41
CA THR A 109 24.29 -27.46 -25.09
C THR A 109 22.97 -26.69 -25.15
N PRO A 110 21.86 -27.26 -24.64
CA PRO A 110 20.62 -26.51 -24.55
C PRO A 110 20.83 -25.29 -23.66
N PHE A 111 20.47 -24.10 -24.15
CA PHE A 111 20.41 -22.92 -23.29
C PHE A 111 19.28 -23.11 -22.27
N PRO A 112 19.48 -22.92 -20.95
CA PRO A 112 20.68 -22.41 -20.29
C PRO A 112 21.63 -23.53 -19.84
N GLY A 113 22.91 -23.46 -20.24
CA GLY A 113 23.98 -24.29 -19.67
C GLY A 113 24.29 -23.91 -18.22
N LEU A 114 25.11 -24.71 -17.53
CA LEU A 114 25.34 -24.57 -16.09
C LEU A 114 25.73 -23.15 -15.63
N ILE A 115 26.60 -22.45 -16.37
CA ILE A 115 27.00 -21.06 -16.08
C ILE A 115 25.81 -20.10 -16.25
N ALA A 116 25.07 -20.23 -17.35
CA ALA A 116 23.90 -19.39 -17.62
C ALA A 116 22.81 -19.57 -16.54
N ARG A 117 22.61 -20.80 -16.05
CA ARG A 117 21.71 -21.07 -14.91
C ARG A 117 22.17 -20.36 -13.65
N GLY A 118 23.47 -20.42 -13.34
CA GLY A 118 24.07 -19.71 -12.22
C GLY A 118 23.83 -18.20 -12.30
N VAL A 119 24.01 -17.61 -13.49
CA VAL A 119 23.72 -16.18 -13.73
C VAL A 119 22.23 -15.86 -13.54
N ILE A 120 21.33 -16.70 -14.04
CA ILE A 120 19.88 -16.51 -13.86
C ILE A 120 19.50 -16.57 -12.37
N PHE A 121 19.99 -17.56 -11.63
CA PHE A 121 19.73 -17.70 -10.20
C PHE A 121 20.33 -16.53 -9.40
N GLY A 122 21.54 -16.11 -9.74
CA GLY A 122 22.18 -14.92 -9.15
C GLY A 122 21.38 -13.65 -9.41
N ALA A 123 20.88 -13.45 -10.64
CA ALA A 123 20.04 -12.30 -10.98
C ALA A 123 18.73 -12.27 -10.18
N VAL A 124 18.09 -13.42 -9.98
CA VAL A 124 16.87 -13.52 -9.14
C VAL A 124 17.19 -13.21 -7.67
N ALA A 125 18.29 -13.73 -7.13
CA ALA A 125 18.70 -13.44 -5.75
C ALA A 125 19.03 -11.95 -5.54
N LEU A 126 19.70 -11.32 -6.52
CA LEU A 126 19.98 -9.88 -6.51
C LEU A 126 18.69 -9.05 -6.59
N LEU A 127 17.70 -9.49 -7.37
CA LEU A 127 16.40 -8.81 -7.44
C LEU A 127 15.66 -8.85 -6.09
N ILE A 128 15.67 -10.00 -5.40
CA ILE A 128 15.09 -10.10 -4.05
C ILE A 128 15.78 -9.11 -3.10
N ALA A 129 17.11 -9.05 -3.10
CA ALA A 129 17.85 -8.10 -2.27
C ALA A 129 17.54 -6.64 -2.65
N ALA A 130 17.42 -6.33 -3.94
CA ALA A 130 17.10 -4.99 -4.42
C ALA A 130 15.68 -4.54 -3.99
N LEU A 131 14.69 -5.44 -4.05
CA LEU A 131 13.32 -5.16 -3.59
C LEU A 131 13.27 -4.87 -2.08
N GLU A 132 13.98 -5.63 -1.26
CA GLU A 132 14.06 -5.42 0.19
C GLU A 132 14.76 -4.10 0.53
N ILE A 133 15.86 -3.78 -0.17
CA ILE A 133 16.58 -2.50 0.02
C ILE A 133 15.67 -1.33 -0.36
N ALA A 134 14.99 -1.43 -1.51
CA ALA A 134 14.06 -0.40 -1.95
C ALA A 134 12.90 -0.21 -0.96
N LEU A 135 12.36 -1.29 -0.39
CA LEU A 135 11.33 -1.24 0.64
C LEU A 135 11.83 -0.52 1.91
N ARG A 136 13.02 -0.86 2.41
CA ARG A 136 13.61 -0.21 3.59
C ARG A 136 13.86 1.28 3.36
N VAL A 137 14.33 1.65 2.17
CA VAL A 137 14.53 3.06 1.80
C VAL A 137 13.19 3.78 1.70
N SER A 138 12.17 3.14 1.09
CA SER A 138 10.81 3.70 1.00
C SER A 138 10.20 3.94 2.38
N GLN A 139 10.39 3.01 3.33
CA GLN A 139 9.88 3.15 4.70
C GLN A 139 10.63 4.20 5.51
N LYS A 140 11.95 4.32 5.32
CA LYS A 140 12.77 5.30 6.06
C LYS A 140 12.52 6.74 5.61
N ASN A 141 12.23 6.94 4.32
CA ASN A 141 12.14 8.26 3.71
C ASN A 141 10.69 8.68 3.39
N ASP A 142 9.68 7.98 3.93
CA ASP A 142 8.24 8.19 3.64
C ASP A 142 7.93 8.25 2.13
N GLY A 143 8.50 7.32 1.37
CA GLY A 143 8.35 7.21 -0.09
C GLY A 143 9.68 7.34 -0.87
N LEU A 144 9.68 6.80 -2.09
CA LEU A 144 10.83 6.71 -2.99
C LEU A 144 11.08 8.01 -3.77
N THR A 145 10.02 8.63 -4.29
CA THR A 145 10.12 9.84 -5.12
C THR A 145 8.86 10.71 -5.00
N ASN A 146 9.01 11.98 -5.32
CA ASN A 146 7.89 12.93 -5.38
C ASN A 146 7.22 12.84 -6.73
N VAL A 147 5.90 12.92 -6.68
CA VAL A 147 5.06 12.86 -7.85
C VAL A 147 4.61 14.27 -8.13
N SER A 148 5.22 14.89 -9.12
CA SER A 148 4.72 16.18 -9.60
C SER A 148 3.38 15.95 -10.28
N SER A 149 2.39 16.78 -9.95
CA SER A 149 1.01 16.70 -10.47
C SER A 149 0.91 16.85 -12.01
N GLY A 150 2.03 17.12 -12.70
CA GLY A 150 2.13 17.24 -14.15
C GLY A 150 3.36 16.57 -14.76
N GLY A 151 3.56 15.25 -14.61
CA GLY A 151 4.44 14.55 -15.54
C GLY A 151 4.96 13.17 -15.14
N HIS A 152 4.57 12.16 -15.93
CA HIS A 152 5.33 11.01 -16.47
C HIS A 152 6.30 10.18 -15.59
N GLN A 153 6.48 10.44 -14.28
CA GLN A 153 7.44 9.68 -13.47
C GLN A 153 6.86 8.40 -12.84
N HIS A 154 5.57 8.39 -12.50
CA HIS A 154 4.86 7.18 -12.07
C HIS A 154 4.93 5.98 -13.03
N PRO A 155 4.71 6.14 -14.35
CA PRO A 155 4.73 4.99 -15.24
C PRO A 155 6.12 4.33 -15.33
N LEU A 156 7.22 5.05 -15.10
CA LEU A 156 8.56 4.50 -15.30
C LEU A 156 8.91 3.38 -14.31
N PHE A 157 8.68 3.57 -13.00
CA PHE A 157 8.99 2.55 -11.99
C PHE A 157 8.16 1.28 -12.17
N THR A 158 6.86 1.43 -12.47
CA THR A 158 5.96 0.30 -12.72
C THR A 158 6.31 -0.43 -14.01
N ILE A 159 6.66 0.28 -15.09
CA ILE A 159 7.10 -0.31 -16.36
C ILE A 159 8.41 -1.08 -16.17
N ILE A 160 9.40 -0.48 -15.50
CA ILE A 160 10.70 -1.14 -15.25
C ILE A 160 10.51 -2.42 -14.44
N SER A 161 9.75 -2.37 -13.35
CA SER A 161 9.49 -3.57 -12.52
C SER A 161 8.78 -4.66 -13.32
N SER A 162 7.78 -4.29 -14.12
CA SER A 162 7.05 -5.24 -14.98
C SER A 162 7.94 -5.86 -16.04
N LEU A 163 8.85 -5.09 -16.64
CA LEU A 163 9.79 -5.58 -17.66
C LEU A 163 10.83 -6.54 -17.08
N VAL A 164 11.38 -6.23 -15.90
CA VAL A 164 12.30 -7.12 -15.19
C VAL A 164 11.61 -8.44 -14.87
N MET A 165 10.38 -8.35 -14.37
CA MET A 165 9.58 -9.52 -14.02
C MET A 165 9.23 -10.38 -15.25
N LEU A 166 8.95 -9.73 -16.39
CA LEU A 166 8.73 -10.39 -17.67
C LEU A 166 9.95 -11.14 -18.16
N SER A 167 11.11 -10.51 -18.06
CA SER A 167 12.37 -11.11 -18.48
C SER A 167 12.67 -12.38 -17.68
N ILE A 168 12.47 -12.36 -16.36
CA ILE A 168 12.63 -13.53 -15.49
C ILE A 168 11.63 -14.62 -15.89
N GLY A 169 10.36 -14.27 -16.08
CA GLY A 169 9.36 -15.27 -16.41
C GLY A 169 9.61 -15.99 -17.75
N LEU A 170 10.08 -15.25 -18.76
CA LEU A 170 10.49 -15.83 -20.03
C LEU A 170 11.69 -16.78 -19.88
N LEU A 171 12.67 -16.44 -19.04
CA LEU A 171 13.83 -17.29 -18.77
C LEU A 171 13.43 -18.61 -18.11
N PHE A 172 12.55 -18.58 -17.11
CA PHE A 172 12.05 -19.80 -16.46
C PHE A 172 11.17 -20.64 -17.41
N THR A 173 10.38 -20.00 -18.27
CA THR A 173 9.58 -20.70 -19.29
C THR A 173 10.47 -21.42 -20.30
N ARG A 174 11.57 -20.79 -20.74
CA ARG A 174 12.59 -21.44 -21.58
C ARG A 174 13.24 -22.63 -20.87
N MET A 175 13.56 -22.47 -19.58
CA MET A 175 14.17 -23.53 -18.78
C MET A 175 13.24 -24.75 -18.63
N ASP A 176 11.96 -24.52 -18.40
CA ASP A 176 10.91 -25.54 -18.34
C ASP A 176 10.71 -26.26 -19.68
N PHE A 177 10.61 -25.53 -20.79
CA PHE A 177 10.50 -26.14 -22.12
C PHE A 177 11.66 -27.09 -22.41
N ASN A 178 12.90 -26.66 -22.16
CA ASN A 178 14.08 -27.51 -22.36
C ASN A 178 14.05 -28.73 -21.46
N THR A 179 13.69 -28.57 -20.18
CA THR A 179 13.59 -29.68 -19.22
C THR A 179 12.53 -30.69 -19.66
N ARG A 180 11.34 -30.25 -20.09
CA ARG A 180 10.28 -31.13 -20.60
C ARG A 180 10.69 -31.88 -21.87
N SER A 181 11.35 -31.19 -22.81
CA SER A 181 11.81 -31.79 -24.07
C SER A 181 12.89 -32.87 -23.86
N LEU A 182 13.75 -32.69 -22.85
CA LEU A 182 14.87 -33.58 -22.57
C LEU A 182 14.55 -34.67 -21.55
N ALA A 183 13.48 -34.51 -20.77
CA ALA A 183 13.07 -35.46 -19.75
C ALA A 183 12.99 -36.93 -20.23
N PRO A 184 12.36 -37.26 -21.39
CA PRO A 184 12.29 -38.64 -21.85
C PRO A 184 13.67 -39.20 -22.22
N TYR A 185 14.57 -38.37 -22.75
CA TYR A 185 15.94 -38.77 -23.13
C TYR A 185 16.89 -38.90 -21.93
N ALA A 186 16.70 -38.08 -20.89
CA ALA A 186 17.45 -38.17 -19.65
C ALA A 186 17.29 -39.54 -18.97
N GLN A 187 16.10 -40.13 -19.07
CA GLN A 187 15.82 -41.46 -18.54
C GLN A 187 16.55 -42.56 -19.34
N LEU A 188 16.63 -42.42 -20.67
CA LEU A 188 17.32 -43.38 -21.55
C LEU A 188 18.82 -43.43 -21.32
N LYS A 189 19.42 -42.32 -20.86
CA LYS A 189 20.86 -42.25 -20.54
C LYS A 189 21.21 -42.89 -19.19
N ARG A 190 20.23 -43.23 -18.35
CA ARG A 190 20.49 -43.85 -17.05
C ARG A 190 21.10 -45.25 -17.21
N PRO A 191 22.05 -45.65 -16.35
CA PRO A 191 22.69 -46.97 -16.44
C PRO A 191 21.71 -48.13 -16.23
N THR A 192 20.58 -47.88 -15.55
CA THR A 192 19.54 -48.87 -15.32
C THR A 192 18.65 -49.13 -16.55
N GLY A 193 18.70 -48.26 -17.57
CA GLY A 193 17.73 -48.21 -18.67
C GLY A 193 16.36 -47.71 -18.21
N ALA A 194 15.54 -47.24 -19.16
CA ALA A 194 14.18 -46.76 -18.90
C ALA A 194 13.12 -47.79 -19.30
N LEU A 195 11.97 -47.80 -18.60
CA LEU A 195 10.79 -48.55 -19.04
C LEU A 195 10.05 -47.80 -20.16
N PHE A 196 9.29 -48.55 -20.97
CA PHE A 196 8.46 -48.02 -22.06
C PHE A 196 7.56 -46.86 -21.62
N GLU A 197 6.84 -47.07 -20.51
CA GLU A 197 5.89 -46.14 -19.92
C GLU A 197 6.52 -44.89 -19.27
N GLU A 198 7.82 -44.93 -19.01
CA GLU A 198 8.56 -43.86 -18.33
C GLU A 198 9.28 -42.94 -19.32
N SER A 199 9.54 -43.38 -20.56
CA SER A 199 10.29 -42.60 -21.54
C SER A 199 9.64 -42.54 -22.92
N MET A 200 9.30 -43.69 -23.52
CA MET A 200 8.90 -43.77 -24.94
C MET A 200 7.51 -43.20 -25.22
N ALA A 201 6.56 -43.44 -24.32
CA ALA A 201 5.15 -43.01 -24.44
C ALA A 201 4.85 -41.66 -23.78
N VAL A 202 5.87 -41.01 -23.18
CA VAL A 202 5.67 -39.80 -22.39
C VAL A 202 5.67 -38.55 -23.27
N ASP A 203 4.60 -37.76 -23.15
CA ASP A 203 4.46 -36.46 -23.80
C ASP A 203 4.15 -35.38 -22.74
N TYR A 204 5.05 -34.41 -22.63
CA TYR A 204 4.93 -33.23 -21.77
C TYR A 204 4.77 -31.93 -22.56
N LEU A 205 5.04 -31.94 -23.87
CA LEU A 205 5.04 -30.72 -24.69
C LEU A 205 3.62 -30.30 -25.05
N ASP A 206 2.72 -31.25 -25.27
CA ASP A 206 1.32 -30.96 -25.63
C ASP A 206 0.37 -30.93 -24.42
N SER A 207 0.89 -31.13 -23.21
CA SER A 207 0.10 -31.15 -21.98
C SER A 207 0.06 -29.78 -21.30
N LEU A 208 -1.12 -29.36 -20.82
CA LEU A 208 -1.25 -28.19 -19.95
C LEU A 208 -0.34 -28.31 -18.72
N ALA A 209 0.20 -27.19 -18.23
CA ALA A 209 1.12 -27.16 -17.09
C ALA A 209 0.57 -27.95 -15.87
N THR A 210 -0.71 -27.79 -15.54
CA THR A 210 -1.37 -28.52 -14.44
C THR A 210 -1.39 -30.03 -14.66
N THR A 211 -1.74 -30.49 -15.86
CA THR A 211 -1.74 -31.92 -16.21
C THR A 211 -0.33 -32.50 -16.24
N SER A 212 0.66 -31.71 -16.66
CA SER A 212 2.07 -32.08 -16.69
C SER A 212 2.62 -32.31 -15.26
N ILE A 213 2.21 -31.47 -14.29
CA ILE A 213 2.56 -31.62 -12.87
C ILE A 213 2.04 -32.96 -12.34
N ILE A 214 0.74 -33.23 -12.49
CA ILE A 214 0.13 -34.47 -12.00
C ILE A 214 0.78 -35.71 -12.65
N ARG A 215 1.00 -35.66 -13.96
CA ARG A 215 1.66 -36.76 -14.71
C ARG A 215 3.12 -36.94 -14.29
N SER A 216 3.86 -35.86 -14.04
CA SER A 216 5.26 -35.90 -13.62
C SER A 216 5.45 -36.52 -12.23
N ILE A 217 4.53 -36.27 -11.29
CA ILE A 217 4.50 -36.94 -9.98
C ILE A 217 4.34 -38.44 -10.17
N ARG A 218 3.33 -38.84 -10.97
CA ARG A 218 3.02 -40.26 -11.20
C ARG A 218 4.15 -41.02 -11.89
N LYS A 219 4.87 -40.36 -12.80
CA LYS A 219 6.00 -40.92 -13.57
C LYS A 219 7.37 -40.66 -12.92
N ARG A 220 7.42 -40.09 -11.71
CA ARG A 220 8.66 -39.80 -10.94
C ARG A 220 9.67 -38.92 -11.67
N HIS A 221 9.18 -37.98 -12.48
CA HIS A 221 9.99 -36.99 -13.21
C HIS A 221 10.11 -35.70 -12.39
N PHE A 222 10.88 -35.75 -11.30
CA PHE A 222 10.97 -34.66 -10.34
C PHE A 222 11.57 -33.36 -10.90
N ALA A 223 12.46 -33.45 -11.90
CA ALA A 223 13.01 -32.24 -12.56
C ALA A 223 11.94 -31.49 -13.36
N VAL A 224 11.06 -32.22 -14.06
CA VAL A 224 9.90 -31.64 -14.75
C VAL A 224 8.93 -31.07 -13.72
N LEU A 225 8.65 -31.78 -12.64
CA LEU A 225 7.79 -31.27 -11.56
C LEU A 225 8.27 -29.90 -11.02
N ALA A 226 9.57 -29.78 -10.73
CA ALA A 226 10.14 -28.56 -10.17
C ALA A 226 10.11 -27.38 -11.17
N THR A 227 10.49 -27.61 -12.43
CA THR A 227 10.50 -26.56 -13.45
C THR A 227 9.10 -26.12 -13.89
N THR A 228 8.17 -27.06 -14.02
CA THR A 228 6.75 -26.79 -14.34
C THR A 228 6.06 -26.00 -13.23
N SER A 229 6.30 -26.36 -11.97
CA SER A 229 5.76 -25.60 -10.82
C SER A 229 6.35 -24.19 -10.74
N ALA A 230 7.65 -24.01 -11.01
CA ALA A 230 8.27 -22.69 -11.08
C ALA A 230 7.61 -21.80 -12.15
N THR A 231 7.31 -22.35 -13.33
CA THR A 231 6.59 -21.58 -14.38
C THR A 231 5.16 -21.23 -13.98
N LEU A 232 4.48 -22.09 -13.22
CA LEU A 232 3.14 -21.78 -12.71
C LEU A 232 3.17 -20.63 -11.71
N ILE A 233 4.14 -20.62 -10.79
CA ILE A 233 4.34 -19.55 -9.80
C ILE A 233 4.68 -18.23 -10.50
N THR A 234 5.47 -18.29 -11.57
CA THR A 234 5.82 -17.12 -12.39
C THR A 234 4.59 -16.37 -12.88
N SER A 235 3.52 -17.07 -13.26
CA SER A 235 2.26 -16.43 -13.70
C SER A 235 1.61 -15.57 -12.61
N PHE A 236 1.70 -15.99 -11.34
CA PHE A 236 1.17 -15.20 -10.21
C PHE A 236 2.01 -13.97 -9.91
N LEU A 237 3.31 -14.05 -10.16
CA LEU A 237 4.25 -12.97 -9.89
C LEU A 237 4.01 -11.75 -10.79
N PHE A 238 3.50 -11.94 -12.02
CA PHE A 238 3.01 -10.83 -12.85
C PHE A 238 1.81 -10.09 -12.25
N ILE A 239 0.89 -10.82 -11.60
CA ILE A 239 -0.32 -10.25 -10.99
C ILE A 239 0.08 -9.33 -9.83
N VAL A 240 0.97 -9.80 -8.96
CA VAL A 240 1.40 -9.05 -7.77
C VAL A 240 2.25 -7.83 -8.14
N THR A 241 3.01 -7.89 -9.24
CA THR A 241 3.84 -6.75 -9.70
C THR A 241 3.02 -5.48 -9.97
N GLY A 242 1.75 -5.61 -10.37
CA GLY A 242 0.86 -4.47 -10.57
C GLY A 242 0.54 -3.68 -9.29
N GLY A 243 0.64 -4.32 -8.11
CA GLY A 243 0.39 -3.69 -6.80
C GLY A 243 1.65 -3.21 -6.08
N LEU A 244 2.84 -3.32 -6.69
CA LEU A 244 4.11 -3.06 -6.01
C LEU A 244 4.26 -1.59 -5.55
N TYR A 245 3.70 -0.65 -6.31
CA TYR A 245 3.83 0.78 -6.04
C TYR A 245 2.46 1.44 -5.88
N SER A 246 2.28 2.21 -4.80
CA SER A 246 1.09 2.99 -4.50
C SER A 246 1.42 4.47 -4.33
N THR A 247 0.42 5.34 -4.48
CA THR A 247 0.56 6.79 -4.34
C THR A 247 -0.08 7.21 -3.03
N VAL A 248 0.70 7.82 -2.15
CA VAL A 248 0.22 8.31 -0.83
C VAL A 248 0.46 9.81 -0.75
N GLU A 249 -0.52 10.55 -0.22
CA GLU A 249 -0.40 11.96 0.10
C GLU A 249 0.40 12.11 1.39
N VAL A 250 1.54 12.80 1.32
CA VAL A 250 2.38 13.07 2.51
C VAL A 250 2.36 14.57 2.77
N PRO A 251 1.95 15.03 3.97
CA PRO A 251 1.89 16.45 4.28
C PRO A 251 3.30 17.06 4.24
N HIS A 252 3.45 18.19 3.55
CA HIS A 252 4.70 18.92 3.47
C HIS A 252 4.57 20.29 4.14
N GLN A 253 5.47 20.60 5.07
CA GLN A 253 5.52 21.91 5.74
C GLN A 253 6.45 22.88 4.99
N ILE A 254 5.95 24.08 4.70
CA ILE A 254 6.74 25.21 4.17
C ILE A 254 6.72 26.32 5.22
N SER A 255 7.90 26.84 5.60
CA SER A 255 8.00 27.96 6.52
C SER A 255 8.01 29.28 5.75
N THR A 256 7.10 30.19 6.08
CA THR A 256 6.97 31.52 5.46
C THR A 256 6.76 32.59 6.54
N ASN A 257 7.18 33.82 6.25
CA ASN A 257 6.99 34.95 7.15
C ASN A 257 5.67 35.66 6.84
N PHE A 258 4.91 36.00 7.87
CA PHE A 258 3.65 36.71 7.83
C PHE A 258 3.78 38.09 8.49
N THR A 259 2.98 39.05 8.04
CA THR A 259 2.97 40.41 8.60
C THR A 259 1.62 40.68 9.25
N GLN A 260 1.63 40.95 10.55
CA GLN A 260 0.42 41.34 11.26
C GLN A 260 0.15 42.84 11.04
N GLU A 261 -0.99 43.17 10.43
CA GLU A 261 -1.39 44.56 10.12
C GLU A 261 -2.02 45.28 11.33
N SER A 262 -2.60 44.54 12.26
CA SER A 262 -3.31 45.09 13.42
C SER A 262 -2.74 44.59 14.74
N THR A 263 -2.50 45.49 15.68
CA THR A 263 -2.04 45.16 17.05
C THR A 263 -3.00 45.72 18.09
N PHE A 264 -3.00 45.12 19.28
CA PHE A 264 -3.76 45.64 20.42
C PHE A 264 -3.03 46.86 21.01
N TYR A 265 -3.69 48.03 21.04
CA TYR A 265 -3.16 49.28 21.60
C TYR A 265 -4.16 49.93 22.58
N GLN A 266 -3.69 50.92 23.32
CA GLN A 266 -4.44 51.74 24.27
C GLN A 266 -5.56 52.52 23.58
N GLY A 267 -6.78 51.97 23.56
CA GLY A 267 -7.99 52.69 23.21
C GLY A 267 -8.43 53.63 24.34
N SER A 268 -9.05 54.77 24.00
CA SER A 268 -9.71 55.68 24.97
C SER A 268 -11.23 55.45 25.02
N SER A 269 -11.79 55.20 26.21
CA SER A 269 -13.18 54.74 26.36
C SER A 269 -14.21 55.78 25.94
N ALA A 270 -13.77 57.03 25.76
CA ALA A 270 -14.57 58.13 25.22
C ALA A 270 -15.03 57.90 23.77
N ASN A 271 -14.37 57.03 23.00
CA ASN A 271 -14.65 56.78 21.59
C ASN A 271 -15.35 55.42 21.33
N ALA A 272 -15.73 54.69 22.37
CA ALA A 272 -16.25 53.34 22.23
C ALA A 272 -17.71 53.32 21.73
N ASP A 273 -17.93 52.98 20.46
CA ASP A 273 -19.25 52.50 20.01
C ASP A 273 -19.46 51.06 20.52
N GLN A 274 -19.87 50.94 21.78
CA GLN A 274 -20.20 49.66 22.41
C GLN A 274 -21.30 48.91 21.66
N SER A 275 -22.11 49.62 20.86
CA SER A 275 -23.31 49.03 20.27
C SER A 275 -23.00 47.96 19.23
N SER A 276 -22.02 48.20 18.36
CA SER A 276 -21.64 47.29 17.29
C SER A 276 -21.05 45.97 17.83
N SER A 277 -20.13 46.03 18.81
CA SER A 277 -19.56 44.83 19.46
C SER A 277 -20.61 44.00 20.20
N MET A 278 -21.55 44.67 20.86
CA MET A 278 -22.62 43.99 21.60
C MET A 278 -23.63 43.31 20.67
N VAL A 279 -23.88 43.84 19.47
CA VAL A 279 -24.70 43.17 18.47
C VAL A 279 -24.06 41.86 18.01
N VAL A 280 -22.75 41.86 17.72
CA VAL A 280 -22.01 40.65 17.35
C VAL A 280 -22.05 39.63 18.49
N ALA A 281 -21.76 40.06 19.72
CA ALA A 281 -21.80 39.21 20.89
C ALA A 281 -23.19 38.60 21.16
N LYS A 282 -24.26 39.39 20.97
CA LYS A 282 -25.65 38.91 21.04
C LYS A 282 -25.93 37.82 20.01
N HIS A 283 -25.41 37.94 18.79
CA HIS A 283 -25.62 36.94 17.75
C HIS A 283 -24.81 35.66 17.99
N ILE A 284 -23.61 35.77 18.56
CA ILE A 284 -22.81 34.60 18.98
C ILE A 284 -23.53 33.84 20.11
N LEU A 285 -23.97 34.56 21.15
CA LEU A 285 -24.57 33.94 22.33
C LEU A 285 -26.00 33.43 22.07
N LEU A 286 -26.86 34.17 21.37
CA LEU A 286 -28.29 33.82 21.23
C LEU A 286 -28.65 33.22 19.86
N LYS A 287 -27.86 33.45 18.80
CA LYS A 287 -28.14 32.94 17.44
C LYS A 287 -27.11 31.93 16.94
N ASN A 288 -26.19 31.50 17.81
CA ASN A 288 -25.21 30.44 17.53
C ASN A 288 -24.36 30.69 16.26
N LEU A 289 -24.03 31.95 15.98
CA LEU A 289 -23.15 32.31 14.86
C LEU A 289 -21.67 32.04 15.18
N THR A 290 -20.89 31.78 14.13
CA THR A 290 -19.43 31.63 14.20
C THR A 290 -18.74 32.95 14.53
N PHE A 291 -17.57 32.88 15.17
CA PHE A 291 -16.76 34.06 15.47
C PHE A 291 -16.31 34.76 14.17
N PRO A 292 -16.21 36.10 14.16
CA PRO A 292 -15.72 36.84 13.01
C PRO A 292 -14.25 36.52 12.69
N PRO A 293 -13.84 36.56 11.41
CA PRO A 293 -12.46 36.32 11.00
C PRO A 293 -11.51 37.41 11.52
N LEU A 294 -10.22 37.08 11.64
CA LEU A 294 -9.17 38.05 11.94
C LEU A 294 -8.62 38.67 10.65
N ASP A 295 -8.40 39.98 10.65
CA ASP A 295 -7.70 40.68 9.56
C ASP A 295 -6.19 40.39 9.64
N LEU A 296 -5.73 39.45 8.82
CA LEU A 296 -4.32 39.13 8.59
C LEU A 296 -4.00 39.27 7.11
N SER A 297 -2.81 39.79 6.81
CA SER A 297 -2.33 40.00 5.45
C SER A 297 -1.01 39.27 5.23
N MET A 298 -0.79 38.80 4.01
CA MET A 298 0.36 37.98 3.65
C MET A 298 1.20 38.70 2.59
N ASP A 299 2.51 38.79 2.83
CA ASP A 299 3.45 39.49 1.95
C ASP A 299 4.03 38.59 0.82
N MET A 300 3.39 37.46 0.51
CA MET A 300 3.93 36.41 -0.38
C MET A 300 3.02 36.11 -1.57
N PRO A 301 3.56 35.98 -2.81
CA PRO A 301 2.81 35.70 -4.02
C PRO A 301 2.67 34.18 -4.23
N LEU A 302 1.80 33.50 -3.50
CA LEU A 302 1.29 32.20 -3.94
C LEU A 302 0.11 32.46 -4.89
N SER A 303 0.10 31.81 -6.05
CA SER A 303 -1.03 31.94 -6.98
C SER A 303 -2.32 31.50 -6.28
N SER A 304 -3.42 32.22 -6.48
CA SER A 304 -4.71 31.98 -5.79
C SER A 304 -5.22 30.54 -5.91
N ASN A 305 -4.75 29.79 -6.91
CA ASN A 305 -5.11 28.39 -7.15
C ASN A 305 -4.34 27.39 -6.27
N GLU A 306 -3.23 27.77 -5.65
CA GLU A 306 -2.42 26.89 -4.78
C GLU A 306 -2.75 27.04 -3.29
N THR A 307 -3.52 28.07 -2.92
CA THR A 307 -3.86 28.41 -1.53
C THR A 307 -5.15 27.78 -1.00
N GLU A 308 -5.93 27.11 -1.86
CA GLU A 308 -7.19 26.46 -1.44
C GLU A 308 -6.91 25.21 -0.60
N ASN A 309 -7.61 25.07 0.53
CA ASN A 309 -7.51 23.93 1.47
C ASN A 309 -6.15 23.79 2.20
N LEU A 310 -5.42 24.88 2.39
CA LEU A 310 -4.19 24.89 3.17
C LEU A 310 -4.42 25.39 4.60
N PHE A 311 -3.70 24.81 5.55
CA PHE A 311 -3.63 25.28 6.92
C PHE A 311 -2.27 25.88 7.20
N VAL A 312 -2.25 26.99 7.94
CA VAL A 312 -1.02 27.61 8.44
C VAL A 312 -1.04 27.70 9.95
N ASP A 313 0.02 27.25 10.58
CA ASP A 313 0.23 27.36 12.02
C ASP A 313 1.11 28.58 12.31
N ILE A 314 0.58 29.55 13.06
CA ILE A 314 1.25 30.83 13.38
C ILE A 314 1.12 31.11 14.87
N TRP A 315 2.20 31.60 15.48
CA TRP A 315 2.17 32.15 16.84
C TRP A 315 1.65 33.59 16.80
N THR A 316 0.55 33.85 17.50
CA THR A 316 -0.08 35.16 17.56
C THR A 316 -0.28 35.60 19.00
N LEU A 317 -0.06 36.88 19.29
CA LEU A 317 -0.38 37.44 20.60
C LEU A 317 -1.89 37.63 20.73
N ALA A 318 -2.52 36.91 21.67
CA ALA A 318 -3.93 37.02 21.97
C ALA A 318 -4.19 37.88 23.22
N LEU A 319 -5.30 38.61 23.22
CA LEU A 319 -5.76 39.42 24.35
C LEU A 319 -7.04 38.80 24.92
N ARG A 320 -7.06 38.48 26.22
CA ARG A 320 -8.24 37.90 26.89
C ARG A 320 -8.55 38.61 28.21
N ALA A 321 -9.82 38.54 28.61
CA ALA A 321 -10.25 39.08 29.90
C ALA A 321 -9.94 38.10 31.04
N ALA A 322 -9.38 38.62 32.13
CA ALA A 322 -9.02 37.87 33.32
C ALA A 322 -9.55 38.62 34.57
N PRO A 323 -10.87 38.63 34.79
CA PRO A 323 -11.43 39.33 35.92
C PRO A 323 -11.01 38.70 37.25
N ALA A 324 -10.71 39.53 38.25
CA ALA A 324 -10.46 39.08 39.61
C ALA A 324 -11.75 39.21 40.43
N CYS A 325 -12.36 38.09 40.77
CA CYS A 325 -13.68 38.05 41.41
C CYS A 325 -13.62 37.64 42.88
N TYR A 326 -14.47 38.25 43.70
CA TYR A 326 -14.73 37.90 45.08
C TYR A 326 -16.19 37.46 45.22
N PHE A 327 -16.39 36.23 45.70
CA PHE A 327 -17.69 35.59 45.81
C PHE A 327 -18.18 35.59 47.26
N GLN A 328 -19.48 35.82 47.46
CA GLN A 328 -20.15 35.85 48.75
C GLN A 328 -21.53 35.19 48.66
N THR A 329 -21.94 34.52 49.73
CA THR A 329 -23.24 33.84 49.82
C THR A 329 -24.05 34.34 51.03
N GLY A 330 -25.37 34.25 50.95
CA GLY A 330 -26.37 34.41 52.02
C GLY A 330 -25.94 35.08 53.33
N SER A 331 -25.22 34.35 54.20
CA SER A 331 -24.79 34.79 55.53
C SER A 331 -23.60 35.76 55.57
N GLU A 332 -22.77 35.76 54.53
CA GLU A 332 -21.58 36.61 54.39
C GLU A 332 -21.93 37.95 53.73
N LEU A 333 -23.10 38.04 53.11
CA LEU A 333 -23.58 39.20 52.38
C LEU A 333 -24.49 40.06 53.27
N GLN A 334 -24.22 41.36 53.36
CA GLN A 334 -25.15 42.30 54.01
C GLN A 334 -26.18 42.79 52.98
N TRP A 335 -27.43 42.38 53.13
CA TRP A 335 -28.51 42.78 52.24
C TRP A 335 -29.77 43.16 53.01
N ASN A 336 -30.59 44.02 52.38
CA ASN A 336 -31.89 44.44 52.89
C ASN A 336 -32.92 44.33 51.77
N PHE A 337 -34.04 43.67 52.06
CA PHE A 337 -35.10 43.43 51.10
C PHE A 337 -36.38 44.12 51.55
N THR A 338 -36.91 45.02 50.73
CA THR A 338 -38.10 45.81 51.04
C THR A 338 -39.11 45.76 49.90
N LYS A 339 -40.37 45.46 50.21
CA LYS A 339 -41.48 45.53 49.27
C LYS A 339 -42.04 46.95 49.23
N VAL A 340 -41.99 47.58 48.07
CA VAL A 340 -42.49 48.93 47.83
C VAL A 340 -43.76 48.87 46.99
N LYS A 341 -44.85 49.48 47.48
CA LYS A 341 -46.13 49.51 46.76
C LYS A 341 -46.23 50.80 45.94
N HIS A 342 -46.28 50.66 44.62
CA HIS A 342 -46.57 51.75 43.69
C HIS A 342 -47.97 51.55 43.09
N GLY A 343 -49.01 52.10 43.75
CA GLY A 343 -50.39 51.96 43.28
C GLY A 343 -50.93 50.53 43.40
N LYS A 344 -51.30 49.90 42.27
CA LYS A 344 -51.77 48.50 42.22
C LYS A 344 -50.64 47.49 42.03
N GLU A 345 -49.43 47.95 41.72
CA GLU A 345 -48.25 47.12 41.48
C GLU A 345 -47.31 47.18 42.70
N SER A 346 -46.64 46.06 42.99
CA SER A 346 -45.65 45.98 44.07
C SER A 346 -44.30 45.63 43.45
N THR A 347 -43.32 46.50 43.65
CA THR A 347 -41.93 46.26 43.28
C THR A 347 -41.15 45.82 44.51
N TYR A 348 -40.13 45.00 44.33
CA TYR A 348 -39.23 44.60 45.42
C TYR A 348 -37.88 45.29 45.23
N GLU A 349 -37.43 46.00 46.27
CA GLU A 349 -36.11 46.61 46.33
C GLU A 349 -35.17 45.71 47.13
N LEU A 350 -34.12 45.21 46.48
CA LEU A 350 -33.04 44.46 47.09
C LEU A 350 -31.79 45.35 47.16
N ARG A 351 -31.42 45.78 48.36
CA ARG A 351 -30.20 46.55 48.61
C ARG A 351 -29.10 45.61 49.05
N VAL A 352 -28.03 45.52 48.29
CA VAL A 352 -26.86 44.68 48.58
C VAL A 352 -25.67 45.58 48.86
N LEU A 353 -25.00 45.34 49.99
CA LEU A 353 -23.75 46.00 50.34
C LEU A 353 -22.58 45.15 49.83
N ALA A 354 -21.99 45.56 48.72
CA ALA A 354 -20.85 44.86 48.11
C ALA A 354 -19.52 45.38 48.64
N PRO A 355 -18.47 44.55 48.71
CA PRO A 355 -17.14 45.00 49.10
C PRO A 355 -16.58 45.99 48.07
N ASN A 356 -15.93 47.04 48.55
CA ASN A 356 -15.25 47.98 47.68
C ASN A 356 -13.97 47.36 47.11
N MET A 357 -13.84 47.41 45.79
CA MET A 357 -12.74 46.83 45.04
C MET A 357 -11.69 47.89 44.67
N PRO A 358 -10.40 47.52 44.57
CA PRO A 358 -9.36 48.41 44.06
C PRO A 358 -9.56 48.77 42.58
N CYS A 359 -9.06 49.94 42.17
CA CYS A 359 -9.22 50.44 40.78
C CYS A 359 -8.22 49.79 39.81
N SER A 360 -7.23 49.08 40.34
CA SER A 360 -6.21 48.37 39.60
C SER A 360 -5.80 47.11 40.35
N LEU A 361 -5.49 46.03 39.62
CA LEU A 361 -4.90 44.82 40.21
C LEU A 361 -3.52 45.07 40.84
N ALA A 362 -2.87 46.20 40.53
CA ALA A 362 -1.63 46.62 41.17
C ALA A 362 -1.83 47.18 42.59
N ASP A 363 -3.06 47.57 42.96
CA ASP A 363 -3.36 48.09 44.28
C ASP A 363 -3.60 46.93 45.25
N GLN A 364 -2.77 46.82 46.29
CA GLN A 364 -2.72 45.66 47.20
C GLN A 364 -3.93 45.48 48.14
N ASN A 365 -4.98 46.30 48.00
CA ASN A 365 -6.14 46.30 48.90
C ASN A 365 -7.38 45.66 48.26
N ILE A 366 -7.27 44.40 47.82
CA ILE A 366 -8.43 43.61 47.41
C ILE A 366 -9.30 43.38 48.66
N GLY A 367 -10.56 43.85 48.62
CA GLY A 367 -11.52 43.67 49.72
C GLY A 367 -11.32 44.64 50.89
N SER A 368 -11.19 45.94 50.63
CA SER A 368 -11.27 46.94 51.70
C SER A 368 -12.58 46.78 52.50
N THR A 369 -12.54 47.00 53.82
CA THR A 369 -13.70 46.84 54.73
C THR A 369 -14.86 47.81 54.46
N SER A 370 -14.70 48.75 53.52
CA SER A 370 -15.78 49.65 53.11
C SER A 370 -16.75 48.93 52.17
N LEU A 371 -18.04 49.08 52.44
CA LEU A 371 -19.11 48.49 51.66
C LEU A 371 -19.79 49.55 50.78
N THR A 372 -20.02 49.22 49.51
CA THR A 372 -20.70 50.06 48.53
C THR A 372 -22.14 49.56 48.34
N PRO A 373 -23.17 50.39 48.56
CA PRO A 373 -24.55 49.98 48.34
C PRO A 373 -24.88 49.90 46.84
N SER A 374 -25.48 48.78 46.45
CA SER A 374 -26.13 48.56 45.15
C SER A 374 -27.61 48.28 45.36
N LEU A 375 -28.46 48.75 44.45
CA LEU A 375 -29.91 48.56 44.48
C LEU A 375 -30.34 47.76 43.25
N ALA A 376 -30.96 46.61 43.48
CA ALA A 376 -31.65 45.81 42.48
C ALA A 376 -33.17 45.98 42.65
N VAL A 377 -33.86 46.27 41.55
CA VAL A 377 -35.32 46.42 41.52
C VAL A 377 -35.90 45.20 40.80
N LEU A 378 -36.84 44.51 41.45
CA LEU A 378 -37.50 43.30 40.96
C LEU A 378 -38.99 43.56 40.80
N ASP A 379 -39.54 43.20 39.65
CA ASP A 379 -40.94 43.46 39.27
C ASP A 379 -41.90 42.33 39.67
N SER A 380 -41.37 41.12 39.91
CA SER A 380 -42.15 39.93 40.25
C SER A 380 -41.48 39.06 41.31
N GLN A 381 -42.17 38.04 41.83
CA GLN A 381 -41.54 36.98 42.63
C GLN A 381 -40.97 35.90 41.70
N GLY A 382 -39.88 35.25 42.11
CA GLY A 382 -39.21 34.19 41.37
C GLY A 382 -37.70 34.40 41.27
N LEU A 383 -37.09 33.70 40.29
CA LEU A 383 -35.67 33.79 39.99
C LEU A 383 -35.30 35.22 39.57
N PHE A 384 -34.21 35.73 40.15
CA PHE A 384 -33.61 37.00 39.77
C PHE A 384 -32.11 36.88 39.50
N GLY A 385 -31.62 37.78 38.65
CA GLY A 385 -30.25 37.83 38.21
C GLY A 385 -29.97 39.22 37.64
N GLN A 386 -29.17 40.01 38.34
CA GLN A 386 -28.84 41.37 37.93
C GLN A 386 -27.34 41.62 38.04
N SER A 387 -26.84 42.43 37.12
CA SER A 387 -25.48 42.94 37.15
C SER A 387 -25.48 44.45 37.24
N SER A 388 -24.55 44.99 38.03
CA SER A 388 -24.48 46.42 38.35
C SER A 388 -23.05 46.91 38.29
N ARG A 389 -22.89 48.15 37.84
CA ARG A 389 -21.61 48.85 37.86
C ARG A 389 -21.34 49.41 39.25
N LEU A 390 -20.24 49.03 39.86
CA LEU A 390 -19.76 49.64 41.10
C LEU A 390 -18.71 50.73 40.79
N PRO A 391 -18.78 51.90 41.43
CA PRO A 391 -17.72 52.90 41.35
C PRO A 391 -16.42 52.36 41.94
N CYS A 392 -15.30 52.85 41.45
CA CYS A 392 -14.05 52.69 42.15
C CYS A 392 -13.74 53.93 42.99
N GLY A 393 -13.79 53.80 44.32
CA GLY A 393 -13.72 54.96 45.21
C GLY A 393 -14.83 55.97 44.90
N ASN A 394 -14.47 57.24 44.66
CA ASN A 394 -15.42 58.31 44.31
C ASN A 394 -15.54 58.54 42.78
N SER A 395 -14.82 57.78 41.96
CA SER A 395 -14.77 57.98 40.51
C SER A 395 -15.50 56.86 39.78
N TYR A 396 -16.43 57.25 38.90
CA TYR A 396 -17.04 56.33 37.95
C TYR A 396 -16.20 56.17 36.67
N ASN A 397 -15.18 57.00 36.43
CA ASN A 397 -14.50 57.11 35.14
C ASN A 397 -13.27 56.21 34.95
N THR A 398 -12.86 55.44 35.97
CA THR A 398 -11.64 54.63 35.92
C THR A 398 -11.96 53.19 36.34
N LYS A 399 -11.91 52.26 35.39
CA LYS A 399 -11.95 50.79 35.58
C LYS A 399 -12.97 50.32 36.64
N PRO A 400 -14.28 50.37 36.34
CA PRO A 400 -15.32 50.01 37.31
C PRO A 400 -15.31 48.51 37.62
N ALA A 401 -15.73 48.14 38.83
CA ALA A 401 -16.01 46.75 39.17
C ALA A 401 -17.44 46.38 38.75
N THR A 402 -17.65 45.11 38.43
CA THR A 402 -18.97 44.56 38.09
C THR A 402 -19.46 43.69 39.24
N LEU A 403 -20.63 44.03 39.78
CA LEU A 403 -21.34 43.21 40.76
C LEU A 403 -22.37 42.35 40.03
N TYR A 404 -22.30 41.04 40.21
CA TYR A 404 -23.32 40.09 39.77
C TYR A 404 -24.07 39.59 41.01
N ILE A 405 -25.40 39.65 40.98
CA ILE A 405 -26.28 39.16 42.05
C ILE A 405 -27.35 38.26 41.47
N TRP A 406 -27.55 37.10 42.08
CA TRP A 406 -28.59 36.17 41.66
C TRP A 406 -29.19 35.44 42.86
N GLY A 407 -30.40 34.92 42.68
CA GLY A 407 -31.11 34.24 43.73
C GLY A 407 -32.59 34.04 43.44
N ASN A 408 -33.33 33.68 44.48
CA ASN A 408 -34.76 33.43 44.39
C ASN A 408 -35.55 34.24 45.42
N VAL A 409 -36.66 34.82 44.99
CA VAL A 409 -37.64 35.46 45.87
C VAL A 409 -38.92 34.63 45.89
N GLN A 410 -39.29 34.12 47.07
CA GLN A 410 -40.54 33.40 47.29
C GLN A 410 -41.22 33.88 48.58
N ASN A 411 -42.55 33.98 48.57
CA ASN A 411 -43.36 34.38 49.74
C ASN A 411 -42.94 35.74 50.35
N ASP A 412 -42.66 36.75 49.51
CA ASP A 412 -42.18 38.07 49.95
C ASP A 412 -40.86 38.02 50.76
N SER A 413 -40.08 36.95 50.63
CA SER A 413 -38.75 36.77 51.25
C SER A 413 -37.72 36.26 50.24
N VAL A 414 -36.45 36.60 50.45
CA VAL A 414 -35.32 36.06 49.67
C VAL A 414 -34.92 34.73 50.27
N GLU A 415 -35.00 33.65 49.49
CA GLU A 415 -34.69 32.29 49.95
C GLU A 415 -33.18 32.05 49.91
N ASN A 416 -32.59 32.23 48.72
CA ASN A 416 -31.16 32.10 48.47
C ASN A 416 -30.68 33.35 47.73
N ILE A 417 -29.52 33.89 48.15
CA ILE A 417 -28.85 35.01 47.49
C ILE A 417 -27.35 34.74 47.41
N SER A 418 -26.81 34.98 46.22
CA SER A 418 -25.39 34.91 45.93
C SER A 418 -24.95 36.18 45.21
N ALA A 419 -23.75 36.63 45.54
CA ALA A 419 -23.16 37.83 44.95
C ALA A 419 -21.71 37.57 44.56
N MET A 420 -21.30 38.07 43.40
CA MET A 420 -19.92 38.02 42.95
C MET A 420 -19.51 39.41 42.46
N THR A 421 -18.48 39.98 43.08
CA THR A 421 -17.92 41.27 42.69
C THR A 421 -16.63 41.04 41.94
N CYS A 422 -16.51 41.55 40.71
CA CYS A 422 -15.36 41.32 39.83
C CYS A 422 -14.68 42.62 39.42
N ILE A 423 -13.34 42.62 39.49
CA ILE A 423 -12.50 43.67 38.96
C ILE A 423 -12.12 43.31 37.53
N GLU A 424 -12.31 44.26 36.63
CA GLU A 424 -12.01 44.04 35.22
C GLU A 424 -10.54 44.21 34.93
N ALA A 425 -9.95 43.14 34.38
CA ALA A 425 -8.57 43.12 33.94
C ALA A 425 -8.39 42.31 32.65
N ALA A 426 -7.30 42.59 31.95
CA ALA A 426 -6.92 41.95 30.71
C ALA A 426 -5.49 41.44 30.80
N GLU A 427 -5.23 40.35 30.09
CA GLU A 427 -3.90 39.74 29.98
C GLU A 427 -3.62 39.36 28.52
N THR A 428 -2.35 39.44 28.15
CA THR A 428 -1.85 38.98 26.86
C THR A 428 -1.22 37.60 27.00
N VAL A 429 -1.45 36.73 26.03
CA VAL A 429 -0.92 35.37 25.98
C VAL A 429 -0.56 35.00 24.56
N ASP A 430 0.60 34.37 24.34
CA ASP A 430 0.96 33.84 23.04
C ASP A 430 0.12 32.60 22.74
N THR A 431 -0.52 32.58 21.59
CA THR A 431 -1.40 31.48 21.14
C THR A 431 -0.89 30.89 19.84
N LEU A 432 -0.73 29.57 19.80
CA LEU A 432 -0.56 28.84 18.56
C LEU A 432 -1.92 28.71 17.88
N THR A 433 -2.08 29.36 16.74
CA THR A 433 -3.34 29.39 16.00
C THR A 433 -3.16 28.75 14.62
N ARG A 434 -4.07 27.83 14.29
CA ARG A 434 -4.17 27.23 12.96
C ARG A 434 -5.21 27.99 12.14
N PHE A 435 -4.74 28.64 11.07
CA PHE A 435 -5.59 29.39 10.16
C PHE A 435 -5.86 28.62 8.86
N TYR A 436 -7.10 28.67 8.39
CA TYR A 436 -7.53 28.13 7.10
C TYR A 436 -7.41 29.20 6.00
N LEU A 437 -6.60 28.92 4.99
CA LEU A 437 -6.32 29.82 3.88
C LEU A 437 -7.41 29.73 2.78
N PRO A 438 -7.67 30.82 2.02
CA PRO A 438 -7.03 32.14 2.09
C PRO A 438 -7.67 33.12 3.09
N ALA A 439 -8.80 32.75 3.71
CA ALA A 439 -9.60 33.67 4.52
C ALA A 439 -9.08 33.89 5.95
N PHE A 440 -8.03 33.16 6.36
CA PHE A 440 -7.52 33.14 7.74
C PHE A 440 -8.60 32.83 8.78
N ASN A 441 -9.50 31.90 8.44
CA ASN A 441 -10.56 31.47 9.34
C ASN A 441 -10.00 30.46 10.36
N ILE A 442 -10.47 30.57 11.61
CA ILE A 442 -10.23 29.55 12.63
C ILE A 442 -11.41 28.58 12.59
N THR A 443 -11.11 27.28 12.53
CA THR A 443 -12.11 26.22 12.45
C THR A 443 -12.30 25.55 13.82
N ASP A 444 -13.53 25.15 14.14
CA ASP A 444 -13.89 24.59 15.46
C ASP A 444 -13.17 23.26 15.78
N ASP A 445 -12.67 22.55 14.76
CA ASP A 445 -11.90 21.31 14.89
C ASP A 445 -10.45 21.54 15.36
N HIS A 446 -9.92 22.76 15.22
CA HIS A 446 -8.57 23.14 15.61
C HIS A 446 -8.58 24.48 16.38
N PRO A 447 -9.07 24.49 17.63
CA PRO A 447 -9.12 25.71 18.43
C PRO A 447 -7.71 26.24 18.75
N PRO A 448 -7.53 27.57 18.90
CA PRO A 448 -6.26 28.17 19.29
C PRO A 448 -5.76 27.64 20.63
N VAL A 449 -4.46 27.34 20.72
CA VAL A 449 -3.83 26.80 21.93
C VAL A 449 -2.99 27.88 22.60
N PRO A 450 -3.42 28.43 23.76
CA PRO A 450 -2.63 29.40 24.51
C PRO A 450 -1.44 28.74 25.22
N ASP A 451 -0.28 29.40 25.18
CA ASP A 451 0.85 29.10 26.06
C ASP A 451 0.71 29.89 27.35
N GLU A 452 0.12 29.26 28.37
CA GLU A 452 -0.11 29.88 29.69
C GLU A 452 1.19 30.38 30.37
N SER A 453 2.37 29.91 29.96
CA SER A 453 3.65 30.37 30.50
C SER A 453 4.09 31.75 29.98
N SER A 454 3.54 32.18 28.84
CA SER A 454 3.79 33.48 28.22
C SER A 454 2.88 34.60 28.76
N THR A 455 2.01 34.28 29.72
CA THR A 455 0.97 35.21 30.21
C THR A 455 1.57 36.46 30.85
N GLY A 456 1.14 37.63 30.36
CA GLY A 456 1.54 38.94 30.88
C GLY A 456 0.35 39.85 31.17
N PRO A 457 0.38 40.68 32.23
CA PRO A 457 -0.68 41.63 32.51
C PRO A 457 -0.72 42.71 31.43
N ALA A 458 -1.94 43.13 31.04
CA ALA A 458 -2.16 44.20 30.08
C ALA A 458 -2.82 45.42 30.76
N PRO A 459 -2.09 46.15 31.64
CA PRO A 459 -2.67 47.22 32.45
C PRO A 459 -3.12 48.44 31.64
N ASP A 460 -2.56 48.63 30.45
CA ASP A 460 -2.82 49.77 29.58
C ASP A 460 -4.08 49.60 28.70
N VAL A 461 -4.67 48.41 28.69
CA VAL A 461 -5.93 48.15 27.99
C VAL A 461 -7.09 48.65 28.86
N ASP A 462 -7.84 49.62 28.33
CA ASP A 462 -9.07 50.07 28.98
C ASP A 462 -10.21 49.08 28.72
N ILE A 463 -10.97 48.76 29.77
CA ILE A 463 -12.04 47.77 29.74
C ILE A 463 -13.35 48.48 30.07
N PRO A 464 -14.15 48.86 29.06
CA PRO A 464 -15.40 49.54 29.31
C PRO A 464 -16.41 48.60 29.97
N TRP A 465 -17.22 49.13 30.89
CA TRP A 465 -18.37 48.41 31.43
C TRP A 465 -19.43 48.24 30.35
N ILE A 466 -20.05 47.06 30.33
CA ILE A 466 -21.01 46.64 29.30
C ILE A 466 -22.42 47.03 29.72
N SER A 467 -23.10 47.87 28.91
CA SER A 467 -24.50 48.22 29.14
C SER A 467 -25.46 47.23 28.47
N TRP A 468 -26.28 46.54 29.27
CA TRP A 468 -27.18 45.48 28.77
C TRP A 468 -28.39 45.97 27.96
N ASN A 469 -28.52 47.26 27.69
CA ASN A 469 -29.67 47.85 26.99
C ASN A 469 -29.92 47.27 25.57
N ILE A 470 -28.90 46.64 24.97
CA ILE A 470 -28.93 46.07 23.61
C ILE A 470 -29.47 44.62 23.59
N PHE A 471 -29.48 43.98 24.76
CA PHE A 471 -30.05 42.65 24.98
C PHE A 471 -31.56 42.70 25.28
N ASN A 472 -32.27 43.72 24.78
CA ASN A 472 -33.73 43.74 24.86
C ASN A 472 -34.26 42.57 24.01
N ILE A 473 -34.71 41.52 24.68
CA ILE A 473 -35.24 40.29 24.10
C ILE A 473 -36.75 40.50 24.04
N THR A 474 -37.29 40.70 22.84
CA THR A 474 -38.74 40.82 22.61
C THR A 474 -39.47 39.48 22.72
N ASP A 475 -38.85 38.48 23.34
CA ASP A 475 -39.45 37.16 23.50
C ASP A 475 -40.33 37.19 24.75
N VAL A 476 -41.60 36.80 24.57
CA VAL A 476 -42.73 37.00 25.49
C VAL A 476 -42.53 36.32 26.87
N THR A 477 -41.49 35.50 27.02
CA THR A 477 -41.08 34.84 28.26
C THR A 477 -40.19 35.71 29.16
N ALA A 478 -39.51 36.74 28.63
CA ALA A 478 -38.63 37.64 29.40
C ALA A 478 -39.38 38.78 30.11
N GLU A 479 -40.59 39.13 29.66
CA GLU A 479 -41.38 40.24 30.22
C GLU A 479 -41.89 40.01 31.67
N ARG A 480 -41.64 38.82 32.25
CA ARG A 480 -41.99 38.50 33.65
C ARG A 480 -40.83 38.01 34.52
N SER A 481 -39.62 37.89 33.96
CA SER A 481 -38.45 37.39 34.70
C SER A 481 -37.59 38.54 35.21
N ASN A 482 -37.18 38.51 36.48
CA ASN A 482 -36.30 39.52 37.09
C ASN A 482 -34.81 39.35 36.68
N LEU A 483 -34.58 38.96 35.42
CA LEU A 483 -33.27 38.72 34.86
C LEU A 483 -32.87 39.89 33.96
N ASP A 484 -31.68 40.42 34.15
CA ASP A 484 -31.12 41.40 33.23
C ASP A 484 -30.67 40.73 31.91
N GLY A 485 -30.21 41.52 30.94
CA GLY A 485 -29.76 41.01 29.64
C GLY A 485 -28.59 40.02 29.75
N PHE A 486 -27.75 40.13 30.77
CA PHE A 486 -26.62 39.23 31.00
C PHE A 486 -27.11 37.87 31.51
N PHE A 487 -27.90 37.84 32.58
CA PHE A 487 -28.44 36.61 33.16
C PHE A 487 -29.44 35.94 32.23
N THR A 488 -30.19 36.70 31.42
CA THR A 488 -31.04 36.12 30.39
C THR A 488 -30.21 35.38 29.35
N ALA A 489 -29.12 35.97 28.85
CA ALA A 489 -28.18 35.28 27.95
C ALA A 489 -27.47 34.10 28.62
N LEU A 490 -27.22 34.19 29.94
CA LEU A 490 -26.55 33.15 30.73
C LEU A 490 -27.38 31.87 30.84
N ILE A 491 -28.71 31.96 30.79
CA ILE A 491 -29.60 30.77 30.87
C ILE A 491 -30.20 30.36 29.52
N THR A 492 -30.18 31.23 28.51
CA THR A 492 -30.79 30.96 27.20
C THR A 492 -29.78 30.82 26.06
N GLY A 493 -28.54 31.26 26.25
CA GLY A 493 -27.52 31.30 25.22
C GLY A 493 -26.91 29.94 24.87
N LYS A 494 -26.02 29.94 23.87
CA LYS A 494 -25.26 28.78 23.38
C LYS A 494 -24.51 28.02 24.49
N TYR A 495 -23.98 28.78 25.46
CA TYR A 495 -23.23 28.26 26.60
C TYR A 495 -24.04 28.34 27.90
N ALA A 496 -25.36 28.19 27.82
CA ALA A 496 -26.26 28.42 28.94
C ALA A 496 -26.02 27.47 30.12
N THR A 497 -26.15 28.00 31.33
CA THR A 497 -26.35 27.22 32.56
C THR A 497 -27.85 26.97 32.79
N SER A 498 -28.20 25.84 33.40
CA SER A 498 -29.58 25.60 33.80
C SER A 498 -30.05 26.66 34.79
N ALA A 499 -31.29 27.13 34.64
CA ALA A 499 -31.90 28.06 35.59
C ALA A 499 -32.00 27.45 37.01
N GLU A 500 -32.06 26.12 37.12
CA GLU A 500 -32.06 25.40 38.39
C GLU A 500 -30.74 25.57 39.16
N ASN A 501 -29.61 25.69 38.43
CA ASN A 501 -28.29 25.89 39.04
C ASN A 501 -28.15 27.27 39.71
N LEU A 502 -28.99 28.24 39.33
CA LEU A 502 -29.04 29.56 39.97
C LEU A 502 -29.83 29.53 41.29
N LEU A 503 -30.69 28.51 41.48
CA LEU A 503 -31.49 28.32 42.69
C LEU A 503 -30.76 27.48 43.73
N ASP A 504 -29.95 26.53 43.29
CA ASP A 504 -29.19 25.61 44.12
C ASP A 504 -27.88 26.23 44.63
N PRO A 505 -27.69 26.37 45.97
CA PRO A 505 -26.47 26.93 46.55
C PRO A 505 -25.24 26.05 46.30
N ASP A 506 -25.41 24.73 46.16
CA ASP A 506 -24.32 23.77 45.93
C ASP A 506 -23.76 23.86 44.50
N SER A 507 -24.51 24.48 43.58
CA SER A 507 -24.14 24.67 42.18
C SER A 507 -23.43 26.01 41.90
N SER A 508 -23.09 26.78 42.94
CA SER A 508 -22.47 28.12 42.85
C SER A 508 -21.18 28.15 42.02
N ASP A 509 -20.31 27.14 42.14
CA ASP A 509 -19.08 27.03 41.34
C ASP A 509 -19.35 26.93 39.83
N MET A 510 -20.44 26.25 39.44
CA MET A 510 -20.82 26.12 38.03
C MET A 510 -21.33 27.45 37.48
N VAL A 511 -22.10 28.19 38.28
CA VAL A 511 -22.58 29.53 37.95
C VAL A 511 -21.41 30.51 37.81
N ILE A 512 -20.44 30.49 38.74
CA ILE A 512 -19.23 31.34 38.69
C ILE A 512 -18.45 31.08 37.40
N LYS A 513 -18.24 29.81 37.03
CA LYS A 513 -17.58 29.44 35.77
C LYS A 513 -18.35 29.92 34.55
N ALA A 514 -19.68 29.80 34.56
CA ALA A 514 -20.53 30.26 33.46
C ALA A 514 -20.47 31.80 33.31
N ILE A 515 -20.53 32.54 34.41
CA ILE A 515 -20.42 34.01 34.43
C ILE A 515 -19.06 34.44 33.84
N ASN A 516 -17.96 33.87 34.34
CA ASN A 516 -16.61 34.17 33.86
C ASN A 516 -16.42 33.81 32.38
N HIS A 517 -17.01 32.70 31.92
CA HIS A 517 -16.92 32.29 30.52
C HIS A 517 -17.69 33.23 29.60
N GLN A 518 -18.93 33.59 29.96
CA GLN A 518 -19.74 34.52 29.19
C GLN A 518 -19.10 35.91 29.15
N ASP A 519 -18.59 36.38 30.30
CA ASP A 519 -17.88 37.65 30.40
C ASP A 519 -16.65 37.72 29.48
N ARG A 520 -15.85 36.64 29.43
CA ARG A 520 -14.72 36.52 28.52
C ARG A 520 -15.13 36.60 27.04
N ILE A 521 -16.23 35.96 26.64
CA ILE A 521 -16.74 36.02 25.26
C ILE A 521 -17.13 37.46 24.92
N LEU A 522 -17.88 38.12 25.81
CA LEU A 522 -18.35 39.48 25.59
C LEU A 522 -17.19 40.47 25.46
N LYS A 523 -16.22 40.39 26.38
CA LYS A 523 -15.05 41.27 26.36
C LYS A 523 -14.13 41.00 25.18
N ALA A 524 -14.00 39.76 24.71
CA ALA A 524 -13.25 39.47 23.49
C ALA A 524 -13.82 40.22 22.27
N GLN A 525 -15.15 40.33 22.13
CA GLN A 525 -15.77 41.10 21.03
C GLN A 525 -15.57 42.62 21.18
N ILE A 526 -15.51 43.10 22.42
CA ILE A 526 -15.21 44.50 22.71
C ILE A 526 -13.75 44.78 22.35
N PHE A 527 -12.81 43.96 22.82
CA PHE A 527 -11.39 44.09 22.48
C PHE A 527 -11.16 44.07 20.97
N ASN A 528 -11.81 43.15 20.25
CA ASN A 528 -11.63 43.05 18.81
C ASN A 528 -12.01 44.34 18.05
N ASN A 529 -13.02 45.07 18.51
CA ASN A 529 -13.48 46.31 17.86
C ASN A 529 -12.77 47.57 18.39
N TYR A 530 -12.43 47.59 19.67
CA TYR A 530 -11.99 48.80 20.38
C TYR A 530 -10.48 48.87 20.63
N SER A 531 -9.84 47.76 20.99
CA SER A 531 -8.40 47.74 21.28
C SER A 531 -7.56 47.41 20.04
N ARG A 532 -8.19 46.96 18.94
CA ARG A 532 -7.51 46.71 17.67
C ARG A 532 -7.41 48.02 16.87
N SER A 533 -6.18 48.45 16.57
CA SER A 533 -5.92 49.58 15.66
C SER A 533 -4.90 49.17 14.60
N VAL A 534 -4.97 49.80 13.42
CA VAL A 534 -3.93 49.68 12.39
C VAL A 534 -2.67 50.29 12.98
N ALA A 535 -1.56 49.56 12.93
CA ALA A 535 -0.29 50.10 13.41
C ALA A 535 0.10 51.31 12.54
N ASP A 536 -0.15 52.53 13.03
CA ASP A 536 0.19 53.81 12.37
C ASP A 536 1.71 54.01 12.33
N GLY A 537 2.43 53.16 11.59
CA GLY A 537 3.86 53.25 11.29
C GLY A 537 4.82 53.31 12.50
N LYS A 538 4.33 53.01 13.72
CA LYS A 538 5.07 53.14 14.98
C LYS A 538 5.48 51.81 15.64
N LEU A 539 5.05 50.67 15.09
CA LEU A 539 5.58 49.36 15.46
C LEU A 539 6.36 48.79 14.29
N ASP A 540 7.59 48.32 14.55
CA ASP A 540 8.29 47.43 13.63
C ASP A 540 7.38 46.22 13.39
N HIS A 541 6.92 46.02 12.14
CA HIS A 541 6.21 44.81 11.74
C HIS A 541 7.17 43.63 11.80
N ALA A 542 7.38 43.07 12.99
CA ALA A 542 8.19 41.88 13.15
C ALA A 542 7.54 40.75 12.33
N PRO A 543 8.27 40.13 11.39
CA PRO A 543 7.73 39.01 10.62
C PRO A 543 7.40 37.86 11.55
N LEU A 544 6.17 37.38 11.50
CA LEU A 544 5.69 36.20 12.21
C LEU A 544 6.03 34.95 11.39
N PRO A 545 6.92 34.06 11.88
CA PRO A 545 7.19 32.81 11.18
C PRO A 545 5.95 31.91 11.28
N GLY A 546 5.45 31.45 10.14
CA GLY A 546 4.32 30.53 10.06
C GLY A 546 4.65 29.31 9.19
N ASN A 547 4.10 28.16 9.56
CA ASN A 547 4.33 26.91 8.84
C ASN A 547 3.07 26.50 8.09
N ILE A 548 3.11 26.54 6.76
CA ILE A 548 2.04 26.10 5.87
C ILE A 548 2.13 24.59 5.70
N THR A 549 1.05 23.89 5.96
CA THR A 549 0.93 22.44 5.72
C THR A 549 0.23 22.20 4.39
N MET A 550 0.97 21.74 3.39
CA MET A 550 0.45 21.37 2.08
C MET A 550 0.17 19.87 2.00
N SER A 551 -1.09 19.51 1.72
CA SER A 551 -1.51 18.11 1.54
C SER A 551 -1.23 17.56 0.13
N ASN A 552 -0.88 18.42 -0.83
CA ASN A 552 -0.87 18.06 -2.25
C ASN A 552 0.42 17.36 -2.75
N ARG A 553 1.30 16.90 -1.84
CA ARG A 553 2.54 16.20 -2.22
C ARG A 553 2.30 14.69 -2.27
N LEU A 554 1.98 14.20 -3.45
CA LEU A 554 1.93 12.78 -3.74
C LEU A 554 3.35 12.19 -3.72
N ARG A 555 3.56 11.10 -2.98
CA ARG A 555 4.80 10.32 -2.98
C ARG A 555 4.54 8.90 -3.42
N LEU A 556 5.47 8.34 -4.18
CA LEU A 556 5.44 6.94 -4.57
C LEU A 556 5.93 6.09 -3.41
N LEU A 557 5.07 5.24 -2.85
CA LEU A 557 5.40 4.31 -1.79
C LEU A 557 5.44 2.90 -2.36
N GLN A 558 6.45 2.11 -1.97
CA GLN A 558 6.48 0.69 -2.28
C GLN A 558 5.65 -0.06 -1.25
N ASP A 559 4.64 -0.80 -1.70
CA ASP A 559 3.73 -1.51 -0.80
C ASP A 559 4.43 -2.70 -0.12
N ALA A 560 4.36 -2.74 1.20
CA ALA A 560 5.06 -3.75 1.99
C ALA A 560 4.44 -5.15 1.81
N ALA A 561 3.11 -5.25 1.73
CA ALA A 561 2.43 -6.53 1.54
C ALA A 561 2.76 -7.14 0.18
N SER A 562 2.62 -6.34 -0.88
CA SER A 562 2.93 -6.75 -2.26
C SER A 562 4.40 -7.13 -2.42
N THR A 563 5.32 -6.36 -1.83
CA THR A 563 6.77 -6.69 -1.86
C THR A 563 7.06 -8.03 -1.20
N ARG A 564 6.52 -8.28 0.00
CA ARG A 564 6.74 -9.55 0.73
C ARG A 564 6.19 -10.75 -0.03
N ILE A 565 5.02 -10.61 -0.64
CA ILE A 565 4.45 -11.67 -1.49
C ILE A 565 5.36 -11.92 -2.70
N LEU A 566 5.85 -10.85 -3.34
CA LEU A 566 6.72 -10.93 -4.50
C LEU A 566 8.06 -11.62 -4.19
N GLU A 567 8.68 -11.27 -3.07
CA GLU A 567 9.90 -11.91 -2.56
C GLU A 567 9.68 -13.40 -2.30
N ALA A 568 8.56 -13.78 -1.68
CA ALA A 568 8.22 -15.17 -1.43
C ALA A 568 8.02 -15.98 -2.73
N LEU A 569 7.37 -15.39 -3.73
CA LEU A 569 7.20 -16.01 -5.05
C LEU A 569 8.55 -16.17 -5.77
N LEU A 570 9.39 -15.12 -5.79
CA LEU A 570 10.74 -15.16 -6.38
C LEU A 570 11.64 -16.20 -5.69
N ALA A 571 11.61 -16.26 -4.36
CA ALA A 571 12.38 -17.24 -3.59
C ALA A 571 11.92 -18.67 -3.86
N SER A 572 10.61 -18.89 -4.00
CA SER A 572 10.04 -20.20 -4.36
C SER A 572 10.45 -20.62 -5.77
N ILE A 573 10.41 -19.71 -6.74
CA ILE A 573 10.86 -19.94 -8.12
C ILE A 573 12.36 -20.25 -8.15
N LEU A 574 13.17 -19.51 -7.39
CA LEU A 574 14.61 -19.73 -7.26
C LEU A 574 14.91 -21.13 -6.70
N LEU A 575 14.25 -21.51 -5.60
CA LEU A 575 14.43 -22.83 -4.98
C LEU A 575 14.06 -23.95 -5.96
N LEU A 576 12.89 -23.86 -6.60
CA LEU A 576 12.42 -24.85 -7.55
C LEU A 576 13.30 -24.93 -8.80
N GLY A 577 13.81 -23.80 -9.28
CA GLY A 577 14.78 -23.75 -10.37
C GLY A 577 16.09 -24.44 -10.03
N ILE A 578 16.65 -24.18 -8.85
CA ILE A 578 17.87 -24.83 -8.35
C ILE A 578 17.65 -26.34 -8.22
N VAL A 579 16.54 -26.75 -7.59
CA VAL A 579 16.19 -28.17 -7.45
C VAL A 579 16.03 -28.84 -8.82
N GLY A 580 15.33 -28.20 -9.77
CA GLY A 580 15.18 -28.70 -11.13
C GLY A 580 16.52 -28.86 -11.86
N SER A 581 17.42 -27.89 -11.68
CA SER A 581 18.76 -27.92 -12.28
C SER A 581 19.66 -29.01 -11.68
N ILE A 582 19.57 -29.26 -10.37
CA ILE A 582 20.33 -30.33 -9.69
C ILE A 582 19.81 -31.71 -10.09
N LEU A 583 18.48 -31.87 -10.16
CA LEU A 583 17.85 -33.14 -10.50
C LEU A 583 18.10 -33.58 -11.95
N MET A 584 18.30 -32.62 -12.86
CA MET A 584 18.53 -32.90 -14.27
C MET A 584 19.56 -31.96 -14.87
N ASN A 585 20.76 -32.49 -15.06
CA ASN A 585 21.77 -31.86 -15.87
C ASN A 585 21.39 -32.03 -17.35
N THR A 586 20.98 -30.94 -18.00
CA THR A 586 20.63 -30.97 -19.43
C THR A 586 21.85 -30.96 -20.33
N ASP A 587 22.99 -30.57 -19.77
CA ASP A 587 24.23 -30.48 -20.51
C ASP A 587 24.64 -31.92 -20.84
N PHE A 588 24.89 -32.19 -22.12
CA PHE A 588 25.33 -33.49 -22.65
C PHE A 588 24.28 -34.61 -22.69
N ILE A 589 22.96 -34.34 -22.65
CA ILE A 589 21.94 -35.41 -22.82
C ILE A 589 21.85 -35.90 -24.27
N LEU A 590 21.81 -34.98 -25.23
CA LEU A 590 21.65 -35.27 -26.66
C LEU A 590 22.66 -34.47 -27.50
N PRO A 591 23.09 -35.01 -28.65
CA PRO A 591 23.96 -34.29 -29.58
C PRO A 591 23.23 -33.19 -30.37
N LYS A 592 21.88 -33.16 -30.35
CA LYS A 592 21.05 -32.21 -31.10
C LYS A 592 19.71 -31.95 -30.42
N ASN A 593 19.06 -30.84 -30.77
CA ASN A 593 17.73 -30.46 -30.26
C ASN A 593 16.64 -31.44 -30.76
N PRO A 594 15.86 -32.08 -29.88
CA PRO A 594 14.80 -33.03 -30.26
C PRO A 594 13.52 -32.37 -30.79
N SER A 595 13.47 -31.04 -30.96
CA SER A 595 12.26 -30.32 -31.42
C SER A 595 11.86 -30.58 -32.88
N SER A 596 12.72 -31.23 -33.68
CA SER A 596 12.46 -31.57 -35.08
C SER A 596 12.26 -33.08 -35.25
N ILE A 597 11.28 -33.46 -36.08
CA ILE A 597 11.02 -34.87 -36.43
C ILE A 597 12.27 -35.54 -36.99
N ALA A 598 13.05 -34.84 -37.82
CA ALA A 598 14.29 -35.38 -38.40
C ALA A 598 15.37 -35.64 -37.34
N ALA A 599 15.42 -34.82 -36.28
CA ALA A 599 16.37 -35.00 -35.19
C ALA A 599 16.06 -36.27 -34.38
N VAL A 600 14.79 -36.51 -34.08
CA VAL A 600 14.35 -37.75 -33.39
C VAL A 600 14.47 -38.96 -34.32
N ALA A 601 14.09 -38.82 -35.60
CA ALA A 601 14.16 -39.86 -36.60
C ALA A 601 15.60 -40.35 -36.87
N SER A 602 16.59 -39.45 -36.86
CA SER A 602 18.01 -39.83 -37.02
C SER A 602 18.57 -40.58 -35.81
N LEU A 603 18.01 -40.41 -34.61
CA LEU A 603 18.34 -41.25 -33.44
C LEU A 603 17.69 -42.65 -33.52
N LEU A 604 16.64 -42.80 -34.33
CA LEU A 604 15.89 -44.05 -34.51
C LEU A 604 16.30 -44.84 -35.75
N ALA A 605 16.86 -44.20 -36.78
CA ALA A 605 17.16 -44.82 -38.08
C ALA A 605 18.10 -46.04 -37.99
N ASP A 606 19.02 -46.03 -37.02
CA ASP A 606 19.95 -47.13 -36.74
C ASP A 606 19.51 -48.02 -35.55
N SER A 607 18.31 -47.81 -35.01
CA SER A 607 17.81 -48.57 -33.87
C SER A 607 17.39 -50.00 -34.23
N ASN A 608 17.60 -50.94 -33.31
CA ASN A 608 16.99 -52.28 -33.37
C ASN A 608 15.46 -52.25 -33.15
N LEU A 609 14.94 -51.10 -32.73
CA LEU A 609 13.55 -50.85 -32.40
C LEU A 609 12.64 -50.90 -33.64
N LEU A 610 13.06 -50.30 -34.75
CA LEU A 610 12.26 -50.22 -35.99
C LEU A 610 11.84 -51.61 -36.53
N ALA A 611 12.75 -52.58 -36.49
CA ALA A 611 12.48 -53.95 -36.98
C ALA A 611 11.41 -54.68 -36.14
N ARG A 612 11.30 -54.36 -34.84
CA ARG A 612 10.26 -54.91 -33.97
C ARG A 612 8.92 -54.21 -34.18
N TYR A 613 8.93 -52.90 -34.44
CA TYR A 613 7.71 -52.15 -34.78
C TYR A 613 7.08 -52.58 -36.10
N GLU A 614 7.91 -52.88 -37.11
CA GLU A 614 7.43 -53.39 -38.41
C GLU A 614 6.66 -54.71 -38.27
N LYS A 615 7.08 -55.58 -37.33
CA LYS A 615 6.43 -56.87 -37.04
C LYS A 615 5.14 -56.74 -36.20
N VAL A 616 5.04 -55.73 -35.34
CA VAL A 616 3.96 -55.61 -34.34
C VAL A 616 2.82 -54.71 -34.82
N MET A 617 3.10 -53.65 -35.60
CA MET A 617 2.08 -52.69 -36.03
C MET A 617 1.52 -53.03 -37.41
N GLY A 618 0.54 -53.95 -37.42
CA GLY A 618 -0.30 -54.29 -38.57
C GLY A 618 -1.61 -53.49 -38.64
N ASP A 619 -2.12 -52.98 -37.51
CA ASP A 619 -3.42 -52.31 -37.43
C ASP A 619 -3.30 -50.88 -36.84
N PRO A 620 -3.81 -49.83 -37.52
CA PRO A 620 -3.64 -48.43 -37.12
C PRO A 620 -4.45 -47.99 -35.89
N ASN A 621 -5.29 -48.85 -35.31
CA ASN A 621 -6.21 -48.50 -34.22
C ASN A 621 -5.79 -49.04 -32.83
N GLU A 622 -4.70 -49.81 -32.72
CA GLU A 622 -4.28 -50.47 -31.47
C GLU A 622 -3.14 -49.71 -30.75
N GLN A 623 -3.45 -48.53 -30.22
CA GLN A 623 -2.53 -47.73 -29.41
C GLN A 623 -2.09 -48.43 -28.09
N SER A 624 -2.87 -49.42 -27.64
CA SER A 624 -2.67 -50.14 -26.36
C SER A 624 -1.68 -51.31 -26.43
N LEU A 625 -1.32 -51.80 -27.63
CA LEU A 625 -0.51 -53.03 -27.75
C LEU A 625 0.99 -52.83 -27.51
N GLY A 626 1.50 -51.60 -27.63
CA GLY A 626 2.91 -51.29 -27.36
C GLY A 626 3.31 -51.53 -25.90
N GLN A 627 2.40 -51.25 -24.95
CA GLN A 627 2.65 -51.42 -23.52
C GLN A 627 2.84 -52.89 -23.13
N THR A 628 2.02 -53.79 -23.68
CA THR A 628 2.07 -55.22 -23.38
C THR A 628 3.31 -55.88 -24.00
N PHE A 629 3.63 -55.52 -25.24
CA PHE A 629 4.78 -56.07 -25.98
C PHE A 629 6.15 -55.63 -25.46
N PHE A 630 6.28 -54.38 -24.97
CA PHE A 630 7.55 -53.84 -24.47
C PHE A 630 7.65 -53.84 -22.93
N SER A 631 6.70 -54.44 -22.22
CA SER A 631 6.68 -54.52 -20.75
C SER A 631 7.95 -55.14 -20.12
N ARG A 632 8.63 -56.04 -20.86
CA ARG A 632 9.88 -56.72 -20.43
C ARG A 632 11.16 -56.09 -20.97
N CYS A 633 11.06 -55.00 -21.73
CA CYS A 633 12.19 -54.36 -22.38
C CYS A 633 12.68 -53.14 -21.60
N ARG A 634 13.99 -52.90 -21.67
CA ARG A 634 14.61 -51.67 -21.19
C ARG A 634 15.21 -50.92 -22.38
N PHE A 635 15.01 -49.61 -22.40
CA PHE A 635 15.49 -48.72 -23.44
C PHE A 635 16.71 -47.94 -22.98
N PHE A 636 17.66 -47.76 -23.88
CA PHE A 636 18.93 -47.08 -23.66
C PHE A 636 19.23 -46.12 -24.81
N LEU A 637 20.05 -45.11 -24.53
CA LEU A 637 20.56 -44.15 -25.51
C LEU A 637 22.09 -44.13 -25.41
N GLY A 638 22.78 -44.45 -26.51
CA GLY A 638 24.25 -44.53 -26.54
C GLY A 638 24.84 -44.88 -27.90
N PHE A 639 26.16 -45.03 -27.95
CA PHE A 639 26.87 -45.56 -29.12
C PHE A 639 26.75 -47.09 -29.13
N GLN A 640 26.42 -47.65 -30.29
CA GLN A 640 26.32 -49.09 -30.47
C GLN A 640 27.68 -49.68 -30.90
N GLY A 641 28.40 -50.30 -29.96
CA GLY A 641 29.61 -51.09 -30.25
C GLY A 641 29.29 -52.54 -30.63
N ASN A 642 30.13 -53.18 -31.46
CA ASN A 642 30.04 -54.61 -31.75
C ASN A 642 30.35 -55.43 -30.49
N ALA A 643 29.33 -56.12 -29.97
CA ALA A 643 29.48 -57.04 -28.85
C ALA A 643 30.16 -58.34 -29.29
N SER A 644 31.50 -58.36 -29.32
CA SER A 644 32.27 -59.60 -29.44
C SER A 644 33.54 -59.67 -28.60
N ASP A 645 33.98 -58.62 -27.92
CA ASP A 645 35.13 -58.71 -27.01
C ASP A 645 34.79 -58.32 -25.58
N GLN A 646 35.22 -59.18 -24.66
CA GLN A 646 35.16 -58.98 -23.21
C GLN A 646 36.01 -57.76 -22.81
N GLY A 647 35.39 -56.60 -22.75
CA GLY A 647 35.98 -55.37 -22.24
C GLY A 647 34.89 -54.44 -21.74
N ASP A 648 35.22 -53.63 -20.73
CA ASP A 648 34.30 -52.67 -20.11
C ASP A 648 33.55 -51.82 -21.16
N PRO A 649 32.24 -51.56 -21.01
CA PRO A 649 31.46 -50.71 -21.92
C PRO A 649 31.87 -49.23 -21.90
N TRP A 650 32.99 -48.90 -21.26
CA TRP A 650 33.53 -47.55 -21.09
C TRP A 650 34.99 -47.41 -21.57
N GLN A 651 35.63 -48.46 -22.10
CA GLN A 651 36.94 -48.34 -22.73
C GLN A 651 36.80 -48.25 -24.26
N LEU A 652 37.04 -47.04 -24.79
CA LEU A 652 37.17 -46.80 -26.23
C LEU A 652 38.45 -47.47 -26.76
N SER A 653 38.33 -48.32 -27.78
CA SER A 653 39.45 -48.68 -28.66
C SER A 653 39.40 -47.76 -29.90
N GLU A 654 40.54 -47.17 -30.27
CA GLU A 654 40.65 -46.07 -31.22
C GLU A 654 40.50 -46.42 -32.72
N ASP A 655 40.20 -47.67 -33.10
CA ASP A 655 40.44 -48.15 -34.47
C ASP A 655 39.22 -48.66 -35.29
N GLN A 656 37.97 -48.27 -34.97
CA GLN A 656 36.83 -48.59 -35.86
C GLN A 656 35.89 -47.38 -36.08
N GLY A 657 35.63 -47.08 -37.36
CA GLY A 657 34.96 -45.87 -37.82
C GLY A 657 33.49 -45.71 -37.41
N CYS A 658 33.08 -44.45 -37.26
CA CYS A 658 31.70 -43.93 -37.12
C CYS A 658 30.70 -44.88 -36.43
N GLU A 659 30.81 -45.01 -35.11
CA GLU A 659 29.80 -45.67 -34.29
C GLU A 659 28.44 -44.94 -34.33
N LYS A 660 27.37 -45.70 -34.49
CA LYS A 660 25.99 -45.22 -34.63
C LYS A 660 25.42 -44.85 -33.26
N TYR A 661 25.23 -43.55 -33.00
CA TYR A 661 24.52 -43.07 -31.81
C TYR A 661 23.00 -43.21 -32.00
N CYS A 662 22.36 -44.16 -31.31
CA CYS A 662 20.94 -44.46 -31.50
C CYS A 662 20.23 -44.87 -30.21
N ILE A 663 18.89 -44.90 -30.25
CA ILE A 663 18.07 -45.48 -29.18
C ILE A 663 17.96 -46.98 -29.43
N TYR A 664 18.26 -47.82 -28.45
CA TYR A 664 18.12 -49.27 -28.58
C TYR A 664 17.40 -49.87 -27.37
N TYR A 665 16.84 -51.07 -27.55
CA TYR A 665 16.22 -51.83 -26.47
C TYR A 665 16.97 -53.14 -26.18
N SER A 666 16.95 -53.57 -24.92
CA SER A 666 17.42 -54.89 -24.48
C SER A 666 16.28 -55.61 -23.75
N GLU A 667 16.12 -56.90 -24.02
CA GLU A 667 15.14 -57.76 -23.34
C GLU A 667 15.82 -58.47 -22.16
N ARG A 668 15.14 -58.56 -21.01
CA ARG A 668 15.64 -59.34 -19.87
C ARG A 668 15.41 -60.82 -20.17
N GLY A 669 16.41 -61.50 -20.72
CA GLY A 669 16.32 -62.91 -21.11
C GLY A 669 15.99 -63.83 -19.94
N SER A 670 15.00 -64.71 -20.16
CA SER A 670 14.91 -66.03 -19.54
C SER A 670 16.07 -66.89 -20.03
N GLU A 671 16.88 -67.38 -19.10
CA GLU A 671 17.85 -68.49 -19.17
C GLU A 671 18.51 -68.82 -20.52
N THR A 672 19.78 -68.44 -20.66
CA THR A 672 20.88 -69.28 -21.18
C THR A 672 22.21 -68.61 -20.85
N MET A 673 22.65 -68.77 -19.60
CA MET A 673 24.05 -68.68 -19.18
C MET A 673 24.27 -69.87 -18.24
N LEU A 674 24.33 -71.07 -18.81
CA LEU A 674 24.94 -72.21 -18.13
C LEU A 674 26.44 -72.11 -18.44
N GLY A 675 27.18 -71.50 -17.53
CA GLY A 675 28.61 -71.23 -17.75
C GLY A 675 29.23 -70.26 -16.75
N ASN A 676 29.12 -70.60 -15.46
CA ASN A 676 30.04 -70.24 -14.38
C ASN A 676 30.29 -68.76 -14.00
N GLY A 677 29.93 -68.43 -12.75
CA GLY A 677 30.74 -67.56 -11.89
C GLY A 677 30.50 -66.05 -11.92
N SER A 678 29.62 -65.59 -11.03
CA SER A 678 29.74 -64.39 -10.17
C SER A 678 30.46 -63.12 -10.67
N MET A 679 29.80 -61.96 -10.54
CA MET A 679 30.21 -60.85 -9.64
C MET A 679 29.62 -59.50 -10.09
N TRP A 680 28.46 -59.13 -9.53
CA TRP A 680 28.01 -57.73 -9.47
C TRP A 680 28.46 -57.16 -8.11
N MET A 681 29.50 -56.33 -8.08
CA MET A 681 29.85 -55.57 -6.88
C MET A 681 29.03 -54.28 -6.78
N ARG A 682 28.19 -54.24 -5.76
CA ARG A 682 27.51 -53.08 -5.18
C ARG A 682 28.53 -52.28 -4.36
N LYS A 683 28.81 -51.03 -4.70
CA LYS A 683 29.43 -50.09 -3.74
C LYS A 683 28.34 -49.48 -2.86
N GLU A 684 28.27 -49.96 -1.62
CA GLU A 684 27.54 -49.31 -0.53
C GLU A 684 28.14 -47.93 -0.23
N PHE A 685 27.29 -46.92 -0.13
CA PHE A 685 27.61 -45.65 0.52
C PHE A 685 27.62 -45.88 2.03
N ARG A 686 28.81 -45.90 2.65
CA ARG A 686 28.95 -45.93 4.11
C ARG A 686 28.79 -44.52 4.67
N VAL A 687 27.83 -44.36 5.58
CA VAL A 687 27.64 -43.19 6.45
C VAL A 687 28.88 -43.02 7.33
N LYS A 688 29.40 -41.79 7.44
CA LYS A 688 30.48 -41.43 8.38
C LYS A 688 29.91 -41.40 9.80
N GLU A 689 30.23 -42.41 10.60
CA GLU A 689 30.16 -42.31 12.06
C GLU A 689 31.36 -41.50 12.57
N THR A 690 31.06 -40.45 13.33
CA THR A 690 32.01 -39.66 14.13
C THR A 690 32.48 -40.48 15.33
N LYS A 691 33.78 -40.78 15.39
CA LYS A 691 34.44 -41.30 16.59
C LYS A 691 34.79 -40.14 17.53
N VAL A 692 34.28 -40.25 18.76
CA VAL A 692 34.75 -39.54 19.95
C VAL A 692 36.00 -40.28 20.43
N GLU A 693 37.14 -39.60 20.51
CA GLU A 693 38.33 -40.10 21.22
C GLU A 693 38.29 -39.60 22.67
N GLU A 694 38.26 -40.57 23.56
CA GLU A 694 38.40 -40.46 25.01
C GLU A 694 39.90 -40.37 25.31
N TRP A 695 40.35 -39.29 25.94
CA TRP A 695 41.70 -39.18 26.49
C TRP A 695 41.66 -39.54 27.98
N SER A 696 42.40 -40.57 28.36
CA SER A 696 42.72 -40.92 29.73
C SER A 696 43.93 -40.11 30.22
N VAL A 697 43.72 -39.38 31.31
CA VAL A 697 44.47 -39.28 32.59
C VAL A 697 44.10 -37.96 33.25
#